data_AF-A0A8H7KW69-F1
#
_entry.id   AF-A0A8H7KW69-F1
#
_cell.length_a   1.000
_cell.length_b   1.000
_cell.length_c   1.000
_cell.angle_alpha   90.00
_cell.angle_beta   90.00
_cell.angle_gamma   90.00
#
_symmetry.space_group_name_H-M   'P 1'
#
loop_
_entity.id
_entity.type
_entity.pdbx_description
1 polymer ?
#
loop_
_entity_poly.entity_id
_entity_poly.type
_entity_poly.pdbx_seq_one_letter_code
_entity_poly.pdbx_strand_id
1 'polypeptide(L)'
;DFHVVVTGFCKHSPGHLLVQRGDYRILRADDGVIYPADISTSLHPGMKVEMSIVLHEQVPCWHPGEIRKCPRCQHVNGENTTESGWSSWISVFQEVDRMARLFSGNASIGAIPLAVPFDDLFKSAIDVDFERDFGRWFQPPHADSPPPVSPSLKRSREDMEDVVSRDSPWAAPAAMDLPYADSPTVARALWLAAGLPPAALSALAFTPASGADPAVNSSFRLGTAAQTAIGVSALAAARFHALRTGIEQGVTVDARHAILEFQSELFYTLDGQPPAGNMWDPLAGVYATADGFVRLHTNFPHHRAGLLALLQCPADADRATVQAALRPWRATAFEDAAAACGMVASAPRTFEEWDAHPQAAALAGQPPVTITKVGDAPRRAPTPGKRPLEGIRALDLSRVLAGPVCGRTLAAHGADVLLLTAPHLPALPLLDADTARGKRAAQLDLRTPAGRGALAGLVEGADVFLQAYRPGGLAEKGFGVADVVRARPGIVYASLTAYGWEGPWKDRRGFDSLVQTATGFNHAEAEAFAVSQGQGGDVPLAPRALPMQALDHAAGYLLAFGISAALCRTITEGGSWEVRVSLAAVGQWLRALGRLGPDAFRVGRPMPRAGVPLDPEIAAVAVTLKEPRGDGYNDVVNGRKTMTAVGHAAVLEKTPVREGEVPLALDAHGPVWLPRE
;
A
#
# COMPACT_ATOMS: atom_id res chain seq x y z
N ASP A 1 -23.04 -4.07 40.09
CA ASP A 1 -22.46 -2.72 40.12
C ASP A 1 -21.09 -2.77 39.51
N PHE A 2 -20.94 -2.14 38.35
CA PHE A 2 -19.66 -2.03 37.62
C PHE A 2 -19.45 -0.55 37.40
N HIS A 3 -18.26 -0.09 37.77
CA HIS A 3 -17.82 1.27 37.57
C HIS A 3 -16.91 1.28 36.33
N VAL A 4 -17.39 1.84 35.23
CA VAL A 4 -16.66 1.91 33.97
C VAL A 4 -15.91 3.23 33.94
N VAL A 5 -14.59 3.18 34.06
CA VAL A 5 -13.74 4.36 33.91
C VAL A 5 -13.20 4.42 32.48
N VAL A 6 -13.55 5.47 31.74
CA VAL A 6 -13.06 5.76 30.39
C VAL A 6 -11.95 6.81 30.52
N THR A 7 -10.70 6.39 30.37
CA THR A 7 -9.55 7.31 30.38
C THR A 7 -9.15 7.67 28.95
N GLY A 8 -8.96 8.96 28.68
CA GLY A 8 -8.55 9.46 27.36
C GLY A 8 -7.65 10.69 27.45
N PHE A 9 -6.70 10.79 26.53
CA PHE A 9 -5.79 11.95 26.43
C PHE A 9 -6.41 13.02 25.53
N CYS A 10 -6.61 14.23 26.06
CA CYS A 10 -7.07 15.35 25.25
C CYS A 10 -5.87 16.10 24.65
N LYS A 11 -5.64 15.93 23.35
CA LYS A 11 -5.17 17.03 22.51
C LYS A 11 -6.23 17.31 21.44
N HIS A 12 -7.08 18.29 21.71
CA HIS A 12 -7.98 18.95 20.75
C HIS A 12 -9.17 18.15 20.15
N SER A 13 -9.57 17.01 20.71
CA SER A 13 -10.76 16.26 20.25
C SER A 13 -11.90 16.23 21.29
N PRO A 14 -13.18 16.32 20.87
CA PRO A 14 -14.31 16.07 21.77
C PRO A 14 -14.34 14.61 22.25
N GLY A 15 -14.71 14.39 23.51
CA GLY A 15 -14.77 13.06 24.12
C GLY A 15 -15.64 12.04 23.36
N HIS A 16 -16.72 12.46 22.69
CA HIS A 16 -17.54 11.56 21.89
C HIS A 16 -16.81 10.98 20.66
N LEU A 17 -15.81 11.69 20.11
CA LEU A 17 -14.99 11.18 19.01
C LEU A 17 -13.93 10.19 19.48
N LEU A 18 -13.48 10.26 20.74
CA LEU A 18 -12.58 9.26 21.32
C LEU A 18 -13.29 7.92 21.48
N VAL A 19 -14.56 7.95 21.92
CA VAL A 19 -15.42 6.75 22.01
C VAL A 19 -15.72 6.16 20.64
N GLN A 20 -15.99 6.98 19.61
CA GLN A 20 -16.20 6.50 18.24
C GLN A 20 -14.92 5.95 17.57
N ARG A 21 -13.72 6.38 18.01
CA ARG A 21 -12.43 5.95 17.45
C ARG A 21 -11.83 4.72 18.14
N GLY A 22 -12.37 4.31 19.29
CA GLY A 22 -11.83 3.20 20.09
C GLY A 22 -10.65 3.58 20.98
N ASP A 23 -10.34 4.86 21.11
CA ASP A 23 -9.22 5.38 21.92
C ASP A 23 -9.61 5.53 23.39
N TYR A 24 -9.99 4.42 24.02
CA TYR A 24 -10.35 4.37 25.43
C TYR A 24 -10.03 3.01 26.06
N ARG A 25 -9.91 2.98 27.39
CA ARG A 25 -9.90 1.74 28.18
C ARG A 25 -11.17 1.68 29.02
N ILE A 26 -11.71 0.48 29.22
CA ILE A 26 -12.81 0.24 30.15
C ILE A 26 -12.23 -0.54 31.32
N LEU A 27 -12.30 0.05 32.51
CA LEU A 27 -11.80 -0.55 33.74
C LEU A 27 -12.96 -1.11 34.56
N ARG A 28 -12.71 -2.20 35.30
CA ARG A 28 -13.54 -2.66 36.41
C ARG A 28 -13.26 -1.81 37.65
N ALA A 29 -14.08 -1.97 38.68
CA ALA A 29 -13.88 -1.32 39.98
C ALA A 29 -12.58 -1.73 40.70
N ASP A 30 -11.92 -2.81 40.28
CA ASP A 30 -10.62 -3.29 40.77
C ASP A 30 -9.46 -2.96 39.79
N ASP A 31 -9.65 -1.98 38.90
CA ASP A 31 -8.71 -1.54 37.86
C ASP A 31 -8.34 -2.60 36.80
N GLY A 32 -9.05 -3.74 36.75
CA GLY A 32 -8.92 -4.73 35.67
C GLY A 32 -9.46 -4.20 34.34
N VAL A 33 -8.70 -4.36 33.25
CA VAL A 33 -9.12 -3.96 31.89
C VAL A 33 -10.16 -4.93 31.34
N ILE A 34 -11.28 -4.41 30.84
CA ILE A 34 -12.30 -5.17 30.11
C ILE A 34 -12.19 -4.82 28.62
N TYR A 35 -12.07 -5.83 27.77
CA TYR A 35 -12.09 -5.61 26.32
C TYR A 35 -13.52 -5.38 25.82
N PRO A 36 -13.74 -4.53 24.80
CA PRO A 36 -15.07 -4.22 24.29
C PRO A 36 -15.91 -5.44 23.89
N ALA A 37 -15.28 -6.51 23.40
CA ALA A 37 -15.95 -7.76 23.04
C ALA A 37 -16.50 -8.53 24.26
N ASP A 38 -15.87 -8.38 25.43
CA ASP A 38 -16.25 -9.07 26.67
C ASP A 38 -17.36 -8.33 27.44
N ILE A 39 -17.64 -7.08 27.06
CA ILE A 39 -18.72 -6.28 27.65
C ILE A 39 -20.08 -6.83 27.24
N SER A 40 -20.25 -7.21 25.97
CA SER A 40 -21.54 -7.72 25.47
C SER A 40 -21.99 -9.02 26.13
N THR A 41 -21.05 -9.82 26.64
CA THR A 41 -21.33 -11.07 27.37
C THR A 41 -21.47 -10.87 28.88
N SER A 42 -21.05 -9.71 29.41
CA SER A 42 -21.05 -9.39 30.84
C SER A 42 -22.23 -8.52 31.32
N LEU A 43 -23.01 -7.96 30.38
CA LEU A 43 -24.18 -7.12 30.67
C LEU A 43 -25.48 -7.93 30.61
N HIS A 44 -26.32 -7.82 31.64
CA HIS A 44 -27.62 -8.48 31.74
C HIS A 44 -28.73 -7.51 32.17
N PRO A 45 -30.00 -7.80 31.87
CA PRO A 45 -31.13 -6.97 32.27
C PRO A 45 -31.18 -6.73 33.79
N GLY A 46 -31.43 -5.48 34.20
CA GLY A 46 -31.55 -5.08 35.62
C GLY A 46 -30.26 -4.59 36.28
N MET A 47 -29.13 -4.61 35.56
CA MET A 47 -27.85 -4.11 36.05
C MET A 47 -27.78 -2.56 36.07
N LYS A 48 -27.26 -1.97 37.16
CA LYS A 48 -26.87 -0.55 37.20
C LYS A 48 -25.39 -0.39 36.81
N VAL A 49 -25.15 0.41 35.78
CA VAL A 49 -23.80 0.73 35.28
C VAL A 49 -23.54 2.21 35.59
N GLU A 50 -22.43 2.49 36.26
CA GLU A 50 -21.96 3.84 36.52
C GLU A 50 -20.71 4.09 35.68
N MET A 51 -20.71 5.12 34.85
CA MET A 51 -19.60 5.41 33.94
C MET A 51 -18.98 6.77 34.26
N SER A 52 -17.67 6.77 34.49
CA SER A 52 -16.86 7.96 34.76
C SER A 52 -15.88 8.19 33.61
N ILE A 53 -16.06 9.27 32.84
CA ILE A 53 -15.07 9.68 31.83
C ILE A 53 -14.05 10.58 32.52
N VAL A 54 -12.75 10.24 32.47
CA VAL A 54 -11.65 11.02 33.05
C VAL A 54 -10.82 11.64 31.92
N LEU A 55 -10.88 12.97 31.80
CA LEU A 55 -10.07 13.73 30.86
C LEU A 55 -8.87 14.34 31.57
N HIS A 56 -7.66 14.12 31.04
CA HIS A 56 -6.43 14.70 31.55
C HIS A 56 -6.00 15.88 30.68
N GLU A 57 -5.77 17.04 31.31
CA GLU A 57 -5.13 18.20 30.67
C GLU A 57 -3.94 18.68 31.51
N GLN A 58 -2.81 18.94 30.84
CA GLN A 58 -1.62 19.48 31.47
C GLN A 58 -1.76 20.99 31.62
N VAL A 59 -1.76 21.51 32.85
CA VAL A 59 -1.91 22.95 33.11
C VAL A 59 -0.58 23.57 33.54
N PRO A 60 -0.17 24.73 32.97
CA PRO A 60 1.12 25.35 33.28
C PRO A 60 1.26 25.84 34.73
N CYS A 61 0.16 26.08 35.44
CA CYS A 61 0.13 26.47 36.86
C CYS A 61 -1.24 26.15 37.50
N TRP A 62 -1.22 25.74 38.77
CA TRP A 62 -2.42 25.46 39.58
C TRP A 62 -2.52 26.46 40.73
N HIS A 63 -3.73 26.95 41.04
CA HIS A 63 -4.00 27.81 42.20
C HIS A 63 -5.11 27.16 43.06
N PRO A 64 -4.88 26.92 44.36
CA PRO A 64 -5.90 26.34 45.24
C PRO A 64 -7.18 27.18 45.23
N GLY A 65 -8.33 26.56 44.94
CA GLY A 65 -9.66 27.20 44.98
C GLY A 65 -10.17 27.77 43.65
N GLU A 66 -9.42 27.66 42.55
CA GLU A 66 -9.88 28.10 41.22
C GLU A 66 -10.94 27.13 40.64
N ILE A 67 -12.17 27.61 40.47
CA ILE A 67 -13.26 26.86 39.82
C ILE A 67 -13.08 26.95 38.30
N ARG A 68 -12.65 25.86 37.67
CA ARG A 68 -12.52 25.79 36.20
C ARG A 68 -13.74 25.14 35.56
N LYS A 69 -14.15 25.69 34.43
CA LYS A 69 -15.20 25.14 33.55
C LYS A 69 -14.57 24.45 32.36
N CYS A 70 -15.12 23.31 31.94
CA CYS A 70 -14.70 22.67 30.70
C CYS A 70 -14.89 23.67 29.53
N PRO A 71 -13.86 23.97 28.72
CA PRO A 71 -13.95 24.99 27.67
C PRO A 71 -14.95 24.65 26.57
N ARG A 72 -15.39 23.38 26.49
CA ARG A 72 -16.32 22.90 25.46
C ARG A 72 -17.77 22.74 25.93
N CYS A 73 -18.01 22.26 27.15
CA CYS A 73 -19.37 22.05 27.67
C CYS A 73 -19.73 22.97 28.84
N GLN A 74 -18.82 23.81 29.31
CA GLN A 74 -18.99 24.77 30.40
C GLN A 74 -19.36 24.17 31.76
N HIS A 75 -19.31 22.84 31.91
CA HIS A 75 -19.58 22.14 33.17
C HIS A 75 -18.47 22.40 34.20
N VAL A 76 -18.87 22.64 35.45
CA VAL A 76 -17.99 22.88 36.61
C VAL A 76 -17.81 21.56 37.35
N ASN A 77 -16.57 21.12 37.58
CA ASN A 77 -16.31 19.88 38.31
C ASN A 77 -16.00 20.12 39.80
N GLY A 78 -16.38 19.15 40.64
CA GLY A 78 -16.41 19.28 42.10
C GLY A 78 -15.09 19.04 42.83
N GLU A 79 -14.11 18.33 42.27
CA GLU A 79 -12.84 18.04 42.97
C GLU A 79 -11.67 18.01 41.98
N ASN A 80 -10.69 18.89 42.20
CA ASN A 80 -9.39 18.89 41.51
C ASN A 80 -8.34 18.34 42.49
N THR A 81 -7.80 17.15 42.25
CA THR A 81 -6.63 16.67 43.00
C THR A 81 -5.63 16.00 42.05
N THR A 82 -4.46 16.63 41.90
CA THR A 82 -3.14 15.97 41.98
C THR A 82 -2.03 17.03 42.14
N GLU A 83 -1.02 16.74 42.94
CA GLU A 83 0.19 17.57 43.14
C GLU A 83 1.11 17.62 41.89
N SER A 84 0.74 16.97 40.78
CA SER A 84 1.57 16.78 39.58
C SER A 84 1.27 17.74 38.42
N GLY A 85 0.42 18.75 38.61
CA GLY A 85 0.10 19.76 37.56
C GLY A 85 -0.93 19.31 36.53
N TRP A 86 -1.75 18.29 36.85
CA TRP A 86 -2.79 17.76 35.98
C TRP A 86 -4.19 18.06 36.52
N SER A 87 -5.11 18.43 35.62
CA SER A 87 -6.54 18.59 35.95
C SER A 87 -7.31 17.38 35.43
N SER A 88 -8.15 16.78 36.28
CA SER A 88 -9.00 15.62 35.96
C SER A 88 -10.47 16.04 35.92
N TRP A 89 -11.18 15.69 34.85
CA TRP A 89 -12.61 15.94 34.73
C TRP A 89 -13.36 14.62 34.78
N ILE A 90 -14.22 14.41 35.78
CA ILE A 90 -15.10 13.24 35.92
C ILE A 90 -16.50 13.64 35.42
N SER A 91 -17.11 12.84 34.53
CA SER A 91 -18.53 12.94 34.20
C SER A 91 -19.20 11.60 34.45
N VAL A 92 -20.15 11.58 35.38
CA VAL A 92 -20.88 10.38 35.80
C VAL A 92 -22.20 10.29 35.03
N PHE A 93 -22.40 9.21 34.28
CA PHE A 93 -23.69 8.91 33.62
C PHE A 93 -24.40 7.76 34.34
N GLN A 94 -25.68 7.95 34.63
CA GLN A 94 -26.54 6.93 35.26
C GLN A 94 -27.83 6.78 34.43
N GLU A 95 -27.81 5.98 33.35
CA GLU A 95 -29.02 5.35 32.75
C GLU A 95 -28.70 4.45 31.53
N VAL A 96 -29.11 3.18 31.60
CA VAL A 96 -28.67 2.05 30.73
C VAL A 96 -29.18 2.13 29.28
N ASP A 97 -30.38 2.67 29.05
CA ASP A 97 -31.02 2.67 27.72
C ASP A 97 -30.42 3.66 26.70
N ARG A 98 -29.68 4.67 27.19
CA ARG A 98 -28.85 5.56 26.35
C ARG A 98 -27.48 4.94 26.01
N MET A 99 -26.94 4.09 26.88
CA MET A 99 -25.61 3.51 26.73
C MET A 99 -25.55 2.42 25.65
N ALA A 100 -26.56 1.55 25.57
CA ALA A 100 -26.62 0.51 24.54
C ALA A 100 -26.62 1.10 23.11
N ARG A 101 -27.10 2.33 22.91
CA ARG A 101 -27.15 3.02 21.61
C ARG A 101 -25.82 3.63 21.17
N LEU A 102 -24.94 3.96 22.12
CA LEU A 102 -23.58 4.48 21.84
C LEU A 102 -22.62 3.38 21.37
N PHE A 103 -22.81 2.14 21.84
CA PHE A 103 -21.95 1.00 21.53
C PHE A 103 -22.52 0.05 20.46
N SER A 104 -23.78 0.21 20.03
CA SER A 104 -24.45 -0.68 19.04
C SER A 104 -24.18 -0.34 17.58
N GLY A 105 -23.24 0.55 17.28
CA GLY A 105 -22.72 0.73 15.91
C GLY A 105 -22.04 -0.52 15.31
N ASN A 106 -21.97 -1.63 16.04
CA ASN A 106 -21.38 -2.89 15.57
C ASN A 106 -21.95 -4.17 16.21
N ALA A 107 -23.19 -4.17 16.74
CA ALA A 107 -23.78 -5.39 17.28
C ALA A 107 -25.25 -5.55 16.87
N SER A 108 -25.53 -6.60 16.10
CA SER A 108 -26.86 -7.13 15.85
C SER A 108 -27.52 -7.57 17.15
N ILE A 109 -28.48 -6.77 17.65
CA ILE A 109 -29.40 -7.16 18.71
C ILE A 109 -30.76 -7.46 18.06
N GLY A 110 -31.28 -8.66 18.34
CA GLY A 110 -32.59 -9.09 17.87
C GLY A 110 -33.73 -8.22 18.37
N ALA A 111 -34.64 -7.93 17.44
CA ALA A 111 -36.04 -7.52 17.60
C ALA A 111 -36.45 -6.85 18.94
N ILE A 112 -36.47 -5.51 18.95
CA ILE A 112 -37.36 -4.71 19.81
C ILE A 112 -38.15 -3.78 18.88
N PRO A 113 -39.49 -3.85 18.82
CA PRO A 113 -40.29 -2.95 18.01
C PRO A 113 -40.53 -1.65 18.80
N LEU A 114 -39.91 -0.54 18.40
CA LEU A 114 -40.22 0.79 18.94
C LEU A 114 -40.20 1.83 17.81
N ALA A 115 -41.40 2.31 17.48
CA ALA A 115 -41.70 3.24 16.40
C ALA A 115 -41.41 4.69 16.82
N VAL A 116 -40.22 5.22 16.51
CA VAL A 116 -39.98 6.66 16.33
C VAL A 116 -38.78 6.84 15.36
N PRO A 117 -38.88 7.61 14.26
CA PRO A 117 -37.75 7.92 13.38
C PRO A 117 -36.65 8.71 14.11
N PHE A 118 -35.40 8.38 13.81
CA PHE A 118 -34.17 8.86 14.47
C PHE A 118 -33.92 10.38 14.29
N ASP A 119 -34.53 11.02 13.29
CA ASP A 119 -34.24 12.41 12.91
C ASP A 119 -34.92 13.47 13.79
N ASP A 120 -36.03 13.14 14.47
CA ASP A 120 -36.83 14.15 15.17
C ASP A 120 -36.32 14.49 16.58
N LEU A 121 -35.46 13.64 17.16
CA LEU A 121 -34.90 13.86 18.51
C LEU A 121 -33.62 14.72 18.50
N PHE A 122 -33.00 14.94 17.35
CA PHE A 122 -31.77 15.73 17.26
C PHE A 122 -32.02 17.22 16.96
N LYS A 123 -33.21 17.57 16.46
CA LYS A 123 -33.58 18.95 16.12
C LYS A 123 -33.87 19.85 17.32
N SER A 124 -34.10 19.30 18.52
CA SER A 124 -34.50 20.10 19.69
C SER A 124 -33.36 20.52 20.62
N ALA A 125 -32.08 20.28 20.27
CA ALA A 125 -30.96 20.49 21.21
C ALA A 125 -29.80 21.36 20.72
N ILE A 126 -29.73 21.77 19.44
CA ILE A 126 -28.68 22.68 18.94
C ILE A 126 -29.27 23.58 17.86
N ASP A 127 -29.56 24.82 18.22
CA ASP A 127 -30.05 25.86 17.32
C ASP A 127 -28.85 26.65 16.77
N VAL A 128 -28.28 26.23 15.63
CA VAL A 128 -27.38 27.03 14.78
C VAL A 128 -27.51 26.56 13.32
N ASP A 129 -28.01 27.45 12.45
CA ASP A 129 -28.21 27.29 11.00
C ASP A 129 -27.02 26.66 10.25
N PHE A 130 -27.19 25.45 9.71
CA PHE A 130 -26.22 24.75 8.84
C PHE A 130 -26.79 24.45 7.44
N GLU A 131 -27.99 24.92 7.10
CA GLU A 131 -28.70 24.51 5.87
C GLU A 131 -28.42 25.35 4.61
N ARG A 132 -27.60 26.41 4.66
CA ARG A 132 -27.49 27.32 3.50
C ARG A 132 -26.49 26.95 2.40
N ASP A 133 -25.57 26.00 2.60
CA ASP A 133 -24.50 25.72 1.63
C ASP A 133 -24.51 24.31 1.00
N PHE A 134 -25.43 23.42 1.39
CA PHE A 134 -25.50 22.06 0.84
C PHE A 134 -26.25 21.95 -0.51
N GLY A 135 -27.06 22.96 -0.86
CA GLY A 135 -27.93 22.94 -2.05
C GLY A 135 -27.28 23.37 -3.38
N ARG A 136 -25.99 23.73 -3.43
CA ARG A 136 -25.34 24.25 -4.65
C ARG A 136 -24.49 23.24 -5.43
N TRP A 137 -24.27 22.04 -4.90
CA TRP A 137 -23.37 21.04 -5.52
C TRP A 137 -24.07 19.92 -6.28
N PHE A 138 -25.41 19.84 -6.19
CA PHE A 138 -26.21 18.86 -6.92
C PHE A 138 -27.23 19.56 -7.81
N GLN A 139 -26.77 20.03 -8.97
CA GLN A 139 -27.61 20.05 -10.16
C GLN A 139 -26.92 19.25 -11.26
N PRO A 140 -27.64 18.36 -11.97
CA PRO A 140 -27.09 17.70 -13.15
C PRO A 140 -26.75 18.78 -14.19
N PRO A 141 -25.60 18.67 -14.91
CA PRO A 141 -25.28 19.62 -15.95
C PRO A 141 -26.33 19.53 -17.07
N HIS A 142 -26.94 20.67 -17.38
CA HIS A 142 -27.65 20.85 -18.64
C HIS A 142 -26.67 20.63 -19.80
N ALA A 143 -27.11 19.87 -20.79
CA ALA A 143 -26.45 19.79 -22.09
C ALA A 143 -26.28 21.20 -22.67
N ASP A 144 -25.16 21.42 -23.37
CA ASP A 144 -24.78 22.64 -24.09
C ASP A 144 -23.89 23.65 -23.32
N SER A 145 -22.63 23.29 -23.07
CA SER A 145 -21.45 24.20 -23.14
C SER A 145 -20.12 23.43 -22.99
N PRO A 146 -19.08 23.70 -23.81
CA PRO A 146 -17.77 23.06 -23.68
C PRO A 146 -16.94 23.69 -22.52
N PRO A 147 -16.06 22.91 -21.84
CA PRO A 147 -15.24 23.40 -20.73
C PRO A 147 -14.04 24.26 -21.21
N PRO A 148 -13.51 25.17 -20.36
CA PRO A 148 -12.45 26.09 -20.74
C PRO A 148 -11.08 25.40 -20.84
N VAL A 149 -10.35 25.71 -21.91
CA VAL A 149 -8.97 25.28 -22.16
C VAL A 149 -8.02 26.21 -21.41
N SER A 150 -7.16 25.68 -20.53
CA SER A 150 -6.03 26.43 -19.96
C SER A 150 -4.83 26.39 -20.93
N PRO A 151 -4.04 27.47 -21.07
CA PRO A 151 -2.99 27.57 -22.08
C PRO A 151 -1.75 26.77 -21.66
N SER A 152 -1.54 25.61 -22.28
CA SER A 152 -0.28 24.87 -22.20
C SER A 152 0.79 25.52 -23.08
N LEU A 153 2.03 25.56 -22.58
CA LEU A 153 3.21 25.88 -23.38
C LEU A 153 3.25 24.93 -24.59
N LYS A 154 3.09 25.48 -25.79
CA LYS A 154 3.34 24.78 -27.05
C LYS A 154 4.84 24.49 -27.16
N ARG A 155 5.23 23.22 -26.97
CA ARG A 155 6.42 22.68 -27.65
C ARG A 155 5.94 21.99 -28.92
N SER A 156 6.59 22.30 -30.03
CA SER A 156 6.30 21.79 -31.36
C SER A 156 6.43 20.28 -31.41
N ARG A 157 5.52 19.65 -32.14
CA ARG A 157 5.48 18.21 -32.41
C ARG A 157 6.73 17.71 -33.17
N GLU A 158 7.47 18.61 -33.80
CA GLU A 158 8.72 18.34 -34.52
C GLU A 158 9.93 18.15 -33.59
N ASP A 159 9.90 18.64 -32.34
CA ASP A 159 11.02 18.50 -31.39
C ASP A 159 11.04 17.13 -30.66
N MET A 160 10.01 16.29 -30.84
CA MET A 160 9.89 14.98 -30.17
C MET A 160 10.24 13.78 -31.05
N GLU A 161 10.42 13.97 -32.36
CA GLU A 161 10.66 12.85 -33.29
C GLU A 161 12.12 12.37 -33.28
N ASP A 162 13.07 13.14 -32.74
CA ASP A 162 14.50 12.80 -32.72
C ASP A 162 14.97 11.99 -31.48
N VAL A 163 14.09 11.61 -30.55
CA VAL A 163 14.47 10.87 -29.31
C VAL A 163 13.81 9.48 -29.19
N VAL A 164 12.88 9.11 -30.06
CA VAL A 164 12.25 7.78 -30.02
C VAL A 164 12.95 6.87 -31.03
N SER A 165 14.03 6.20 -30.62
CA SER A 165 14.55 5.10 -31.44
C SER A 165 13.50 3.99 -31.50
N ARG A 166 13.19 3.52 -32.72
CA ARG A 166 12.31 2.37 -32.98
C ARG A 166 12.88 1.02 -32.48
N ASP A 167 14.02 1.05 -31.79
CA ASP A 167 14.77 -0.10 -31.29
C ASP A 167 14.60 -0.33 -29.77
N SER A 168 13.47 0.09 -29.18
CA SER A 168 13.21 -0.23 -27.77
C SER A 168 13.07 -1.75 -27.61
N PRO A 169 13.90 -2.42 -26.79
CA PRO A 169 13.78 -3.87 -26.54
C PRO A 169 12.49 -4.24 -25.79
N TRP A 170 11.68 -3.23 -25.41
CA TRP A 170 10.44 -3.36 -24.66
C TRP A 170 9.18 -3.07 -25.50
N ALA A 171 9.32 -2.77 -26.79
CA ALA A 171 8.17 -2.72 -27.69
C ALA A 171 7.55 -4.12 -27.78
N ALA A 172 6.21 -4.22 -27.69
CA ALA A 172 5.51 -5.48 -27.93
C ALA A 172 5.82 -5.92 -29.38
N PRO A 173 6.50 -7.05 -29.61
CA PRO A 173 6.87 -7.44 -30.96
C PRO A 173 5.62 -7.91 -31.71
N ALA A 174 5.43 -7.39 -32.92
CA ALA A 174 4.74 -8.15 -33.96
C ALA A 174 5.66 -9.32 -34.32
N ALA A 175 5.41 -10.50 -33.74
CA ALA A 175 6.08 -11.77 -34.04
C ALA A 175 7.52 -11.62 -34.59
N MET A 176 8.41 -11.05 -33.78
CA MET A 176 9.85 -11.03 -34.05
C MET A 176 10.58 -11.58 -32.83
N ASP A 177 11.41 -12.57 -33.10
CA ASP A 177 12.36 -13.23 -32.20
C ASP A 177 13.11 -12.22 -31.31
N LEU A 178 12.66 -12.06 -30.08
CA LEU A 178 13.57 -11.73 -29.00
C LEU A 178 13.83 -13.03 -28.23
N PRO A 179 15.06 -13.58 -28.25
CA PRO A 179 15.38 -14.80 -27.52
C PRO A 179 15.46 -14.45 -26.03
N TYR A 180 14.34 -14.50 -25.32
CA TYR A 180 14.28 -14.28 -23.86
C TYR A 180 13.80 -15.59 -23.22
N ALA A 181 14.67 -16.55 -22.93
CA ALA A 181 16.00 -16.54 -22.32
C ALA A 181 15.97 -16.15 -20.84
N ASP A 182 16.56 -17.03 -20.06
CA ASP A 182 16.76 -17.07 -18.62
C ASP A 182 17.00 -15.75 -17.87
N SER A 183 16.96 -15.83 -16.54
CA SER A 183 17.21 -14.70 -15.62
C SER A 183 18.50 -13.90 -15.92
N PRO A 184 19.67 -14.51 -16.25
CA PRO A 184 20.86 -13.77 -16.70
C PRO A 184 20.60 -12.81 -17.87
N THR A 185 19.88 -13.27 -18.90
CA THR A 185 19.63 -12.47 -20.10
C THR A 185 18.71 -11.28 -19.79
N VAL A 186 17.64 -11.53 -19.03
CA VAL A 186 16.69 -10.49 -18.62
C VAL A 186 17.35 -9.48 -17.68
N ALA A 187 18.16 -9.94 -16.72
CA ALA A 187 18.92 -9.09 -15.81
C ALA A 187 19.86 -8.15 -16.58
N ARG A 188 20.57 -8.68 -17.58
CA ARG A 188 21.45 -7.88 -18.44
C ARG A 188 20.68 -6.79 -19.19
N ALA A 189 19.50 -7.10 -19.74
CA ALA A 189 18.69 -6.12 -20.45
C ALA A 189 18.24 -4.97 -19.54
N LEU A 190 17.70 -5.28 -18.34
CA LEU A 190 17.30 -4.26 -17.36
C LEU A 190 18.50 -3.42 -16.88
N TRP A 191 19.63 -4.06 -16.62
CA TRP A 191 20.86 -3.42 -16.13
C TRP A 191 21.42 -2.41 -17.14
N LEU A 192 21.50 -2.81 -18.41
CA LEU A 192 21.96 -1.94 -19.49
C LEU A 192 20.97 -0.82 -19.79
N ALA A 193 19.66 -1.09 -19.75
CA ALA A 193 18.63 -0.06 -19.91
C ALA A 193 18.68 1.00 -18.80
N ALA A 194 19.08 0.60 -17.59
CA ALA A 194 19.35 1.53 -16.48
C ALA A 194 20.69 2.27 -16.61
N GLY A 195 21.45 2.08 -17.70
CA GLY A 195 22.74 2.72 -17.95
C GLY A 195 23.83 2.34 -16.96
N LEU A 196 23.76 1.15 -16.37
CA LEU A 196 24.74 0.64 -15.42
C LEU A 196 25.86 -0.14 -16.12
N PRO A 197 27.09 -0.17 -15.56
CA PRO A 197 28.23 -0.79 -16.24
C PRO A 197 28.08 -2.32 -16.36
N PRO A 198 28.28 -2.92 -17.54
CA PRO A 198 28.06 -4.35 -17.77
C PRO A 198 28.94 -5.25 -16.91
N ALA A 199 30.14 -4.79 -16.53
CA ALA A 199 31.09 -5.58 -15.74
C ALA A 199 30.51 -6.03 -14.38
N ALA A 200 29.61 -5.25 -13.77
CA ALA A 200 29.00 -5.61 -12.49
C ALA A 200 28.11 -6.86 -12.58
N LEU A 201 27.61 -7.22 -13.76
CA LEU A 201 26.73 -8.38 -13.95
C LEU A 201 27.44 -9.71 -13.65
N SER A 202 28.78 -9.77 -13.72
CA SER A 202 29.52 -11.00 -13.37
C SER A 202 29.42 -11.33 -11.88
N ALA A 203 28.99 -10.38 -11.04
CA ALA A 203 28.76 -10.60 -9.62
C ALA A 203 27.36 -11.14 -9.31
N LEU A 204 26.45 -11.24 -10.29
CA LEU A 204 25.09 -11.75 -10.10
C LEU A 204 24.97 -13.18 -10.63
N ALA A 205 24.57 -14.09 -9.75
CA ALA A 205 24.30 -15.48 -10.10
C ALA A 205 22.89 -15.91 -9.68
N PHE A 206 22.36 -16.89 -10.41
CA PHE A 206 20.99 -17.36 -10.28
C PHE A 206 20.99 -18.86 -10.04
N THR A 207 20.20 -19.33 -9.06
CA THR A 207 20.01 -20.75 -8.78
C THR A 207 18.56 -21.18 -9.03
N PRO A 208 18.32 -22.33 -9.68
CA PRO A 208 19.32 -23.17 -10.33
C PRO A 208 19.84 -22.54 -11.63
N ALA A 209 21.08 -22.85 -12.01
CA ALA A 209 21.68 -22.37 -13.26
C ALA A 209 20.95 -22.87 -14.52
N SER A 210 20.15 -23.93 -14.39
CA SER A 210 19.32 -24.49 -15.47
C SER A 210 18.12 -23.62 -15.86
N GLY A 211 17.83 -22.56 -15.10
CA GLY A 211 16.70 -21.65 -15.33
C GLY A 211 15.66 -21.69 -14.22
N ALA A 212 14.92 -20.59 -14.09
CA ALA A 212 14.00 -20.36 -12.98
C ALA A 212 12.61 -20.98 -13.16
N ASP A 213 12.21 -21.33 -14.39
CA ASP A 213 10.83 -21.72 -14.69
C ASP A 213 10.70 -23.21 -15.05
N PRO A 214 9.63 -23.89 -14.63
CA PRO A 214 8.53 -23.39 -13.79
C PRO A 214 8.83 -23.49 -12.29
N ALA A 215 9.06 -22.36 -11.61
CA ALA A 215 9.14 -22.31 -10.15
C ALA A 215 7.77 -22.30 -9.45
N VAL A 216 6.69 -22.03 -10.19
CA VAL A 216 5.30 -22.08 -9.73
C VAL A 216 4.37 -22.59 -10.84
N ASN A 217 3.21 -23.12 -10.48
CA ASN A 217 2.20 -23.63 -11.41
C ASN A 217 1.44 -22.50 -12.13
N SER A 218 2.10 -21.88 -13.12
CA SER A 218 1.54 -20.84 -13.97
C SER A 218 1.98 -21.01 -15.42
N SER A 219 1.20 -20.49 -16.37
CA SER A 219 1.63 -20.42 -17.78
C SER A 219 2.59 -19.26 -18.06
N PHE A 220 2.86 -18.41 -17.08
CA PHE A 220 3.80 -17.29 -17.20
C PHE A 220 5.15 -17.60 -16.53
N ARG A 221 6.22 -16.98 -17.02
CA ARG A 221 7.58 -17.09 -16.48
C ARG A 221 7.78 -16.32 -15.17
N LEU A 222 6.98 -16.64 -14.17
CA LEU A 222 6.98 -15.95 -12.88
C LEU A 222 8.29 -16.18 -12.11
N GLY A 223 8.94 -17.33 -12.28
CA GLY A 223 10.24 -17.61 -11.66
C GLY A 223 11.32 -16.68 -12.21
N THR A 224 11.41 -16.54 -13.53
CA THR A 224 12.36 -15.62 -14.17
C THR A 224 12.07 -14.17 -13.76
N ALA A 225 10.80 -13.76 -13.72
CA ALA A 225 10.43 -12.40 -13.30
C ALA A 225 10.84 -12.11 -11.85
N ALA A 226 10.49 -13.00 -10.92
CA ALA A 226 10.79 -12.82 -9.50
C ALA A 226 12.29 -12.81 -9.23
N GLN A 227 12.99 -13.83 -9.73
CA GLN A 227 14.42 -13.99 -9.53
C GLN A 227 15.22 -12.81 -10.12
N THR A 228 14.83 -12.34 -11.31
CA THR A 228 15.51 -11.23 -11.97
C THR A 228 15.26 -9.90 -11.25
N ALA A 229 14.01 -9.57 -10.93
CA ALA A 229 13.66 -8.29 -10.30
C ALA A 229 14.37 -8.13 -8.94
N ILE A 230 14.37 -9.20 -8.12
CA ILE A 230 15.10 -9.24 -6.85
C ILE A 230 16.61 -9.12 -7.09
N GLY A 231 17.16 -9.91 -8.02
CA GLY A 231 18.60 -9.94 -8.31
C GLY A 231 19.18 -8.60 -8.78
N VAL A 232 18.51 -7.90 -9.71
CA VAL A 232 18.98 -6.59 -10.16
C VAL A 232 18.87 -5.53 -9.07
N SER A 233 17.86 -5.61 -8.20
CA SER A 233 17.72 -4.68 -7.07
C SER A 233 18.86 -4.83 -6.07
N ALA A 234 19.21 -6.07 -5.71
CA ALA A 234 20.32 -6.40 -4.82
C ALA A 234 21.68 -6.05 -5.44
N LEU A 235 21.88 -6.35 -6.74
CA LEU A 235 23.11 -6.00 -7.45
C LEU A 235 23.30 -4.48 -7.54
N ALA A 236 22.23 -3.70 -7.75
CA ALA A 236 22.32 -2.24 -7.78
C ALA A 236 22.66 -1.66 -6.40
N ALA A 237 22.10 -2.21 -5.32
CA ALA A 237 22.49 -1.85 -3.95
C ALA A 237 23.97 -2.18 -3.68
N ALA A 238 24.42 -3.38 -4.05
CA ALA A 238 25.82 -3.79 -3.96
C ALA A 238 26.75 -2.90 -4.80
N ARG A 239 26.31 -2.45 -5.99
CA ARG A 239 27.09 -1.52 -6.80
C ARG A 239 27.19 -0.14 -6.16
N PHE A 240 26.11 0.36 -5.57
CA PHE A 240 26.13 1.61 -4.81
C PHE A 240 27.11 1.52 -3.62
N HIS A 241 27.14 0.37 -2.94
CA HIS A 241 28.13 0.09 -1.89
C HIS A 241 29.57 0.12 -2.41
N ALA A 242 29.83 -0.53 -3.54
CA ALA A 242 31.15 -0.56 -4.17
C ALA A 242 31.61 0.84 -4.59
N LEU A 243 30.72 1.68 -5.13
CA LEU A 243 31.05 3.07 -5.47
C LEU A 243 31.41 3.92 -4.24
N ARG A 244 30.87 3.59 -3.07
CA ARG A 244 31.14 4.31 -1.82
C ARG A 244 32.38 3.83 -1.09
N THR A 245 32.71 2.54 -1.21
CA THR A 245 33.69 1.88 -0.34
C THR A 245 34.84 1.20 -1.08
N GLY A 246 34.72 1.02 -2.40
CA GLY A 246 35.62 0.20 -3.21
C GLY A 246 35.43 -1.32 -3.05
N ILE A 247 34.48 -1.77 -2.23
CA ILE A 247 34.26 -3.19 -1.95
C ILE A 247 33.20 -3.75 -2.90
N GLU A 248 33.61 -4.62 -3.83
CA GLU A 248 32.70 -5.42 -4.66
C GLU A 248 32.32 -6.73 -3.95
N GLN A 249 31.15 -7.28 -4.27
CA GLN A 249 30.64 -8.51 -3.66
C GLN A 249 29.71 -9.27 -4.61
N GLY A 250 29.65 -10.59 -4.45
CA GLY A 250 28.68 -11.43 -5.15
C GLY A 250 27.25 -11.27 -4.62
N VAL A 251 26.29 -11.48 -5.52
CA VAL A 251 24.85 -11.56 -5.25
C VAL A 251 24.33 -12.87 -5.84
N THR A 252 23.63 -13.67 -5.05
CA THR A 252 22.92 -14.86 -5.54
C THR A 252 21.44 -14.77 -5.23
N VAL A 253 20.60 -15.32 -6.13
CA VAL A 253 19.15 -15.39 -5.92
C VAL A 253 18.63 -16.78 -6.30
N ASP A 254 17.92 -17.42 -5.39
CA ASP A 254 17.24 -18.68 -5.66
C ASP A 254 15.84 -18.46 -6.24
N ALA A 255 15.50 -19.20 -7.31
CA ALA A 255 14.24 -19.05 -8.03
C ALA A 255 13.03 -19.44 -7.18
N ARG A 256 13.14 -20.49 -6.35
CA ARG A 256 12.02 -20.91 -5.51
C ARG A 256 11.87 -19.95 -4.33
N HIS A 257 12.95 -19.55 -3.68
CA HIS A 257 12.90 -18.52 -2.63
C HIS A 257 12.32 -17.20 -3.17
N ALA A 258 12.74 -16.75 -4.36
CA ALA A 258 12.18 -15.55 -4.99
C ALA A 258 10.65 -15.62 -5.18
N ILE A 259 10.13 -16.79 -5.59
CA ILE A 259 8.69 -17.03 -5.70
C ILE A 259 7.99 -17.00 -4.34
N LEU A 260 8.59 -17.58 -3.30
CA LEU A 260 8.04 -17.52 -1.94
C LEU A 260 8.01 -16.08 -1.40
N GLU A 261 9.03 -15.27 -1.72
CA GLU A 261 9.07 -13.85 -1.33
C GLU A 261 8.05 -13.01 -2.11
N PHE A 262 7.72 -13.36 -3.36
CA PHE A 262 6.64 -12.76 -4.16
C PHE A 262 5.23 -13.01 -3.60
N GLN A 263 5.11 -13.70 -2.47
CA GLN A 263 3.86 -13.92 -1.75
C GLN A 263 4.09 -13.93 -0.23
N SER A 264 5.13 -13.21 0.24
CA SER A 264 5.55 -13.19 1.64
C SER A 264 4.44 -12.81 2.62
N GLU A 265 3.48 -11.99 2.18
CA GLU A 265 2.36 -11.52 2.97
C GLU A 265 1.42 -12.63 3.45
N LEU A 266 1.48 -13.84 2.86
CA LEU A 266 0.67 -14.98 3.28
C LEU A 266 1.34 -15.88 4.32
N PHE A 267 2.65 -15.77 4.49
CA PHE A 267 3.45 -16.82 5.18
C PHE A 267 3.98 -16.41 6.54
N TYR A 268 3.72 -15.17 6.98
CA TYR A 268 4.21 -14.71 8.27
C TYR A 268 3.33 -15.20 9.43
N THR A 269 3.95 -15.27 10.61
CA THR A 269 3.26 -15.52 11.88
C THR A 269 3.66 -14.46 12.90
N LEU A 270 2.77 -14.16 13.84
CA LEU A 270 3.01 -13.32 15.01
C LEU A 270 2.83 -14.18 16.26
N ASP A 271 3.87 -14.23 17.09
CA ASP A 271 3.94 -15.09 18.27
C ASP A 271 3.58 -16.56 17.98
N GLY A 272 4.03 -17.03 16.80
CA GLY A 272 3.80 -18.40 16.34
C GLY A 272 2.38 -18.67 15.82
N GLN A 273 1.53 -17.65 15.66
CA GLN A 273 0.19 -17.77 15.11
C GLN A 273 0.06 -17.04 13.76
N PRO A 274 -0.71 -17.56 12.80
CA PRO A 274 -1.02 -16.81 11.59
C PRO A 274 -1.85 -15.56 11.95
N PRO A 275 -1.72 -14.47 11.18
CA PRO A 275 -2.51 -13.28 11.43
C PRO A 275 -4.02 -13.58 11.24
N ALA A 276 -4.86 -13.01 12.11
CA ALA A 276 -6.31 -13.20 12.03
C ALA A 276 -6.95 -12.22 11.03
N GLY A 277 -7.94 -12.70 10.27
CA GLY A 277 -8.73 -11.89 9.34
C GLY A 277 -8.59 -12.34 7.88
N ASN A 278 -9.25 -11.61 6.98
CA ASN A 278 -9.20 -11.86 5.55
C ASN A 278 -8.67 -10.63 4.82
N MET A 279 -7.70 -10.83 3.93
CA MET A 279 -7.15 -9.75 3.11
C MET A 279 -8.13 -9.28 2.01
N TRP A 280 -9.08 -10.15 1.63
CA TRP A 280 -10.04 -9.91 0.57
C TRP A 280 -11.44 -9.68 1.14
N ASP A 281 -12.06 -8.59 0.73
CA ASP A 281 -13.49 -8.35 0.99
C ASP A 281 -14.34 -9.41 0.27
N PRO A 282 -15.44 -9.90 0.87
CA PRO A 282 -16.29 -10.93 0.25
C PRO A 282 -16.89 -10.56 -1.11
N LEU A 283 -17.03 -9.26 -1.40
CA LEU A 283 -17.52 -8.78 -2.69
C LEU A 283 -16.40 -8.62 -3.73
N ALA A 284 -15.13 -8.79 -3.36
CA ALA A 284 -14.03 -8.71 -4.31
C ALA A 284 -14.05 -9.92 -5.26
N GLY A 285 -13.50 -9.74 -6.46
CA GLY A 285 -13.33 -10.81 -7.44
C GLY A 285 -14.22 -10.68 -8.67
N VAL A 286 -14.44 -11.82 -9.34
CA VAL A 286 -14.98 -11.86 -10.72
C VAL A 286 -16.49 -12.14 -10.71
N TYR A 287 -17.21 -11.40 -11.55
CA TYR A 287 -18.67 -11.48 -11.72
C TYR A 287 -19.04 -11.59 -13.19
N ALA A 288 -20.07 -12.39 -13.49
CA ALA A 288 -20.60 -12.46 -14.84
C ALA A 288 -21.38 -11.18 -15.18
N THR A 289 -21.31 -10.79 -16.45
CA THR A 289 -21.96 -9.62 -17.07
C THR A 289 -22.65 -10.09 -18.36
N ALA A 290 -23.33 -9.19 -19.08
CA ALA A 290 -24.12 -9.53 -20.26
C ALA A 290 -23.26 -10.10 -21.41
N ASP A 291 -22.00 -9.68 -21.51
CA ASP A 291 -21.08 -10.01 -22.60
C ASP A 291 -19.73 -10.60 -22.13
N GLY A 292 -19.62 -10.99 -20.85
CA GLY A 292 -18.39 -11.55 -20.31
C GLY A 292 -18.33 -11.47 -18.80
N PHE A 293 -17.22 -10.96 -18.27
CA PHE A 293 -17.03 -10.79 -16.83
C PHE A 293 -16.53 -9.40 -16.48
N VAL A 294 -16.61 -9.04 -15.20
CA VAL A 294 -15.90 -7.90 -14.63
C VAL A 294 -15.27 -8.30 -13.30
N ARG A 295 -14.07 -7.80 -13.01
CA ARG A 295 -13.44 -7.92 -11.70
C ARG A 295 -13.71 -6.68 -10.87
N LEU A 296 -14.24 -6.86 -9.67
CA LEU A 296 -14.41 -5.81 -8.67
C LEU A 296 -13.26 -5.85 -7.65
N HIS A 297 -12.84 -4.68 -7.19
CA HIS A 297 -11.91 -4.54 -6.07
C HIS A 297 -12.53 -3.73 -4.93
N THR A 298 -13.05 -4.44 -3.92
CA THR A 298 -13.83 -3.86 -2.80
C THR A 298 -13.09 -3.87 -1.47
N ASN A 299 -11.79 -4.19 -1.43
CA ASN A 299 -11.00 -4.28 -0.19
C ASN A 299 -10.89 -2.97 0.62
N PHE A 300 -11.33 -1.85 0.05
CA PHE A 300 -11.43 -0.59 0.78
C PHE A 300 -12.91 -0.22 1.00
N PRO A 301 -13.30 0.24 2.21
CA PRO A 301 -14.70 0.56 2.52
C PRO A 301 -15.35 1.54 1.53
N HIS A 302 -14.61 2.57 1.10
CA HIS A 302 -15.11 3.56 0.14
C HIS A 302 -15.24 3.01 -1.29
N HIS A 303 -14.38 2.06 -1.69
CA HIS A 303 -14.54 1.37 -2.98
C HIS A 303 -15.75 0.44 -2.96
N ARG A 304 -15.93 -0.32 -1.86
CA ARG A 304 -17.12 -1.15 -1.65
C ARG A 304 -18.39 -0.31 -1.70
N ALA A 305 -18.46 0.75 -0.90
CA ALA A 305 -19.62 1.63 -0.83
C ALA A 305 -19.95 2.27 -2.19
N GLY A 306 -18.95 2.80 -2.91
CA GLY A 306 -19.20 3.44 -4.20
C GLY A 306 -19.59 2.47 -5.30
N LEU A 307 -19.04 1.24 -5.33
CA LEU A 307 -19.49 0.20 -6.27
C LEU A 307 -20.91 -0.27 -5.98
N LEU A 308 -21.29 -0.45 -4.70
CA LEU A 308 -22.67 -0.78 -4.32
C LEU A 308 -23.63 0.35 -4.69
N ALA A 309 -23.25 1.60 -4.47
CA ALA A 309 -24.04 2.76 -4.87
C ALA A 309 -24.23 2.82 -6.41
N LEU A 310 -23.18 2.59 -7.19
CA LEU A 310 -23.25 2.52 -8.65
C LEU A 310 -24.20 1.42 -9.14
N LEU A 311 -24.19 0.27 -8.47
CA LEU A 311 -25.07 -0.87 -8.75
C LEU A 311 -26.47 -0.73 -8.16
N GLN A 312 -26.73 0.33 -7.39
CA GLN A 312 -27.98 0.54 -6.64
C GLN A 312 -28.28 -0.63 -5.69
N CYS A 313 -27.24 -1.25 -5.14
CA CYS A 313 -27.34 -2.33 -4.17
C CYS A 313 -27.36 -1.77 -2.73
N PRO A 314 -28.06 -2.45 -1.80
CA PRO A 314 -27.98 -2.14 -0.37
C PRO A 314 -26.55 -2.19 0.18
N ALA A 315 -26.28 -1.46 1.26
CA ALA A 315 -24.96 -1.42 1.88
C ALA A 315 -24.51 -2.78 2.44
N ASP A 316 -25.44 -3.65 2.82
CA ASP A 316 -25.21 -5.01 3.32
C ASP A 316 -25.33 -6.09 2.22
N ALA A 317 -25.38 -5.68 0.95
CA ALA A 317 -25.51 -6.61 -0.17
C ALA A 317 -24.44 -7.69 -0.15
N ASP A 318 -24.89 -8.91 -0.47
CA ASP A 318 -24.05 -10.08 -0.61
C ASP A 318 -23.60 -10.28 -2.07
N ARG A 319 -22.77 -11.31 -2.29
CA ARG A 319 -22.24 -11.62 -3.61
C ARG A 319 -23.35 -11.94 -4.63
N ALA A 320 -24.44 -12.56 -4.20
CA ALA A 320 -25.55 -12.93 -5.08
C ALA A 320 -26.31 -11.69 -5.57
N THR A 321 -26.54 -10.73 -4.68
CA THR A 321 -27.19 -9.44 -4.98
C THR A 321 -26.34 -8.64 -5.97
N VAL A 322 -25.04 -8.51 -5.71
CA VAL A 322 -24.09 -7.84 -6.62
C VAL A 322 -24.02 -8.55 -7.98
N GLN A 323 -24.01 -9.88 -8.00
CA GLN A 323 -24.05 -10.66 -9.22
C GLN A 323 -25.33 -10.42 -10.03
N ALA A 324 -26.49 -10.34 -9.39
CA ALA A 324 -27.74 -10.04 -10.07
C ALA A 324 -27.73 -8.63 -10.70
N ALA A 325 -27.21 -7.64 -9.96
CA ALA A 325 -27.10 -6.26 -10.44
C ALA A 325 -26.11 -6.10 -11.60
N LEU A 326 -25.05 -6.90 -11.67
CA LEU A 326 -24.04 -6.87 -12.74
C LEU A 326 -24.43 -7.61 -14.02
N ARG A 327 -25.30 -8.63 -13.94
CA ARG A 327 -25.75 -9.41 -15.11
C ARG A 327 -26.21 -8.59 -16.32
N PRO A 328 -27.00 -7.51 -16.17
CA PRO A 328 -27.45 -6.73 -17.32
C PRO A 328 -26.39 -5.77 -17.88
N TRP A 329 -25.29 -5.52 -17.17
CA TRP A 329 -24.25 -4.62 -17.63
C TRP A 329 -23.40 -5.25 -18.72
N ARG A 330 -22.91 -4.43 -19.65
CA ARG A 330 -21.73 -4.80 -20.44
C ARG A 330 -20.46 -4.57 -19.63
N ALA A 331 -19.49 -5.48 -19.74
CA ALA A 331 -18.28 -5.45 -18.91
C ALA A 331 -17.51 -4.13 -19.00
N THR A 332 -17.20 -3.67 -20.22
CA THR A 332 -16.46 -2.43 -20.47
C THR A 332 -17.27 -1.19 -20.10
N ALA A 333 -18.58 -1.18 -20.36
CA ALA A 333 -19.45 -0.08 -19.96
C ALA A 333 -19.49 0.10 -18.43
N PHE A 334 -19.50 -1.01 -17.67
CA PHE A 334 -19.42 -0.94 -16.22
C PHE A 334 -18.03 -0.51 -15.73
N GLU A 335 -16.95 -0.99 -16.35
CA GLU A 335 -15.58 -0.53 -16.06
C GLU A 335 -15.47 1.00 -16.21
N ASP A 336 -15.97 1.54 -17.33
CA ASP A 336 -15.94 2.99 -17.59
C ASP A 336 -16.83 3.77 -16.62
N ALA A 337 -18.02 3.28 -16.30
CA ALA A 337 -18.92 3.90 -15.32
C ALA A 337 -18.29 3.92 -13.91
N ALA A 338 -17.66 2.81 -13.51
CA ALA A 338 -16.93 2.73 -12.25
C ALA A 338 -15.76 3.72 -12.23
N ALA A 339 -14.94 3.77 -13.28
CA ALA A 339 -13.83 4.70 -13.40
C ALA A 339 -14.28 6.17 -13.35
N ALA A 340 -15.39 6.51 -14.02
CA ALA A 340 -15.95 7.87 -14.03
C ALA A 340 -16.37 8.34 -12.63
N CYS A 341 -16.79 7.42 -11.76
CA CYS A 341 -17.14 7.70 -10.36
C CYS A 341 -15.94 7.54 -9.40
N GLY A 342 -14.72 7.37 -9.92
CA GLY A 342 -13.50 7.17 -9.14
C GLY A 342 -13.41 5.81 -8.44
N MET A 343 -14.26 4.85 -8.81
CA MET A 343 -14.26 3.47 -8.34
C MET A 343 -13.33 2.58 -9.18
N VAL A 344 -13.14 1.35 -8.74
CA VAL A 344 -12.15 0.42 -9.31
C VAL A 344 -12.79 -0.92 -9.69
N ALA A 345 -12.91 -1.13 -10.99
CA ALA A 345 -13.32 -2.38 -11.60
C ALA A 345 -12.54 -2.55 -12.91
N SER A 346 -12.41 -3.78 -13.42
CA SER A 346 -11.79 -4.01 -14.72
C SER A 346 -12.49 -5.11 -15.51
N ALA A 347 -12.77 -4.82 -16.76
CA ALA A 347 -13.22 -5.81 -17.74
C ALA A 347 -11.99 -6.64 -18.16
N PRO A 348 -12.08 -7.99 -18.12
CA PRO A 348 -11.07 -8.85 -18.71
C PRO A 348 -10.95 -8.59 -20.19
N ARG A 349 -9.73 -8.63 -20.68
CA ARG A 349 -9.42 -8.55 -22.11
C ARG A 349 -8.58 -9.75 -22.52
N THR A 350 -8.52 -10.06 -23.80
CA THR A 350 -7.43 -10.85 -24.37
C THR A 350 -6.18 -9.99 -24.53
N PHE A 351 -5.05 -10.59 -24.90
CA PHE A 351 -3.87 -9.81 -25.25
C PHE A 351 -4.07 -8.96 -26.51
N GLU A 352 -4.79 -9.49 -27.52
CA GLU A 352 -5.10 -8.76 -28.74
C GLU A 352 -6.00 -7.55 -28.47
N GLU A 353 -7.04 -7.73 -27.65
CA GLU A 353 -7.93 -6.63 -27.23
C GLU A 353 -7.17 -5.57 -26.42
N TRP A 354 -6.22 -5.98 -25.56
CA TRP A 354 -5.37 -5.04 -24.85
C TRP A 354 -4.43 -4.29 -25.79
N ASP A 355 -3.78 -4.98 -26.72
CA ASP A 355 -2.84 -4.34 -27.68
C ASP A 355 -3.54 -3.31 -28.58
N ALA A 356 -4.80 -3.56 -28.94
CA ALA A 356 -5.65 -2.61 -29.65
C ALA A 356 -6.15 -1.43 -28.78
N HIS A 357 -6.04 -1.53 -27.45
CA HIS A 357 -6.56 -0.52 -26.54
C HIS A 357 -5.68 0.74 -26.52
N PRO A 358 -6.26 1.97 -26.53
CA PRO A 358 -5.47 3.21 -26.58
C PRO A 358 -4.48 3.39 -25.42
N GLN A 359 -4.77 2.81 -24.25
CA GLN A 359 -3.82 2.82 -23.13
C GLN A 359 -2.58 1.97 -23.41
N ALA A 360 -2.72 0.81 -24.06
CA ALA A 360 -1.57 -0.03 -24.39
C ALA A 360 -0.68 0.66 -25.43
N ALA A 361 -1.29 1.33 -26.42
CA ALA A 361 -0.58 2.14 -27.38
C ALA A 361 0.24 3.27 -26.72
N ALA A 362 -0.31 3.93 -25.68
CA ALA A 362 0.41 4.95 -24.92
C ALA A 362 1.58 4.39 -24.09
N LEU A 363 1.51 3.12 -23.72
CA LEU A 363 2.57 2.40 -22.99
C LEU A 363 3.63 1.77 -23.90
N ALA A 364 3.39 1.71 -25.22
CA ALA A 364 4.25 1.01 -26.15
C ALA A 364 5.71 1.50 -26.06
N GLY A 365 6.65 0.56 -25.89
CA GLY A 365 8.07 0.84 -25.82
C GLY A 365 8.56 1.41 -24.47
N GLN A 366 7.67 1.62 -23.50
CA GLN A 366 8.06 2.05 -22.17
C GLN A 366 8.76 0.89 -21.41
N PRO A 367 9.98 1.08 -20.89
CA PRO A 367 10.63 0.07 -20.07
C PRO A 367 9.86 -0.11 -18.75
N PRO A 368 9.99 -1.27 -18.08
CA PRO A 368 9.35 -1.49 -16.79
C PRO A 368 9.89 -0.58 -15.67
N VAL A 369 11.07 0.03 -15.88
CA VAL A 369 11.65 1.08 -15.03
C VAL A 369 12.29 2.16 -15.89
N THR A 370 11.97 3.42 -15.63
CA THR A 370 12.59 4.59 -16.28
C THR A 370 13.36 5.41 -15.25
N ILE A 371 14.56 5.88 -15.60
CA ILE A 371 15.42 6.71 -14.75
C ILE A 371 15.84 7.96 -15.53
N THR A 372 15.38 9.14 -15.09
CA THR A 372 15.57 10.41 -15.80
C THR A 372 16.18 11.46 -14.89
N LYS A 373 17.15 12.23 -15.38
CA LYS A 373 17.69 13.37 -14.62
C LYS A 373 16.66 14.51 -14.64
N VAL A 374 16.29 15.03 -13.47
CA VAL A 374 15.23 16.03 -13.30
C VAL A 374 15.69 17.32 -12.62
N GLY A 375 16.96 17.39 -12.24
CA GLY A 375 17.56 18.61 -11.72
C GLY A 375 19.08 18.50 -11.64
N ASP A 376 19.76 19.64 -11.60
CA ASP A 376 21.20 19.70 -11.36
C ASP A 376 21.51 19.73 -9.87
N ALA A 377 22.59 19.06 -9.51
CA ALA A 377 23.15 18.99 -8.17
C ALA A 377 24.61 18.52 -8.27
N PRO A 378 25.49 18.89 -7.33
CA PRO A 378 26.84 18.35 -7.31
C PRO A 378 26.81 16.82 -7.14
N ARG A 379 27.90 16.17 -7.55
CA ARG A 379 28.10 14.74 -7.28
C ARG A 379 28.03 14.48 -5.78
N ARG A 380 27.29 13.45 -5.39
CA ARG A 380 27.23 12.95 -4.02
C ARG A 380 28.62 12.46 -3.62
N ALA A 381 29.15 12.98 -2.52
CA ALA A 381 30.38 12.47 -1.95
C ALA A 381 30.20 11.01 -1.50
N PRO A 382 31.14 10.11 -1.84
CA PRO A 382 31.16 8.77 -1.27
C PRO A 382 31.19 8.82 0.27
N THR A 383 30.25 8.14 0.92
CA THR A 383 30.24 7.98 2.38
C THR A 383 30.49 6.51 2.75
N PRO A 384 31.40 6.21 3.70
CA PRO A 384 31.60 4.85 4.18
C PRO A 384 30.29 4.23 4.70
N GLY A 385 30.17 2.91 4.64
CA GLY A 385 29.04 2.18 5.20
C GLY A 385 29.29 0.67 5.20
N LYS A 386 28.84 -0.02 6.24
CA LYS A 386 28.94 -1.48 6.39
C LYS A 386 27.83 -2.21 5.63
N ARG A 387 26.68 -1.56 5.38
CA ARG A 387 25.57 -2.10 4.58
C ARG A 387 25.39 -1.34 3.25
N PRO A 388 24.74 -1.97 2.25
CA PRO A 388 24.66 -1.39 0.91
C PRO A 388 24.05 0.01 0.83
N LEU A 389 22.99 0.27 1.61
CA LEU A 389 22.29 1.56 1.65
C LEU A 389 22.42 2.26 3.00
N GLU A 390 23.38 1.86 3.84
CA GLU A 390 23.64 2.53 5.12
C GLU A 390 23.92 4.02 4.93
N GLY A 391 23.25 4.85 5.74
CA GLY A 391 23.31 6.31 5.67
C GLY A 391 22.37 6.95 4.65
N ILE A 392 21.61 6.15 3.88
CA ILE A 392 20.57 6.64 2.97
C ILE A 392 19.24 6.77 3.74
N ARG A 393 18.63 7.95 3.67
CA ARG A 393 17.31 8.21 4.24
C ARG A 393 16.23 8.21 3.16
N ALA A 394 15.21 7.38 3.31
CA ALA A 394 14.11 7.26 2.36
C ALA A 394 12.76 7.58 3.01
N LEU A 395 12.04 8.55 2.45
CA LEU A 395 10.63 8.78 2.78
C LEU A 395 9.78 7.86 1.93
N ASP A 396 9.01 6.98 2.57
CA ASP A 396 8.07 6.06 1.91
C ASP A 396 6.64 6.57 2.14
N LEU A 397 6.06 7.23 1.13
CA LEU A 397 4.67 7.69 1.10
C LEU A 397 3.81 6.77 0.22
N SER A 398 4.13 5.48 0.20
CA SER A 398 3.38 4.48 -0.55
C SER A 398 2.46 3.65 0.35
N ARG A 399 1.54 2.91 -0.27
CA ARG A 399 0.53 2.09 0.42
C ARG A 399 0.28 0.82 -0.37
N VAL A 400 -0.41 -0.13 0.26
CA VAL A 400 -0.80 -1.41 -0.34
C VAL A 400 0.39 -2.34 -0.49
N LEU A 401 0.93 -2.60 -1.69
CA LEU A 401 1.92 -3.67 -1.89
C LEU A 401 3.18 -3.20 -2.61
N ALA A 402 3.14 -2.78 -3.88
CA ALA A 402 4.35 -2.52 -4.67
C ALA A 402 5.30 -1.47 -4.05
N GLY A 403 4.78 -0.30 -3.70
CA GLY A 403 5.59 0.73 -3.04
C GLY A 403 6.13 0.28 -1.68
N PRO A 404 5.29 -0.31 -0.81
CA PRO A 404 5.78 -0.85 0.45
C PRO A 404 6.84 -1.96 0.31
N VAL A 405 6.73 -2.83 -0.71
CA VAL A 405 7.79 -3.79 -1.07
C VAL A 405 9.09 -3.08 -1.42
N CYS A 406 9.04 -2.02 -2.24
CA CYS A 406 10.21 -1.20 -2.53
C CYS A 406 10.85 -0.64 -1.25
N GLY A 407 10.07 -0.03 -0.37
CA GLY A 407 10.56 0.48 0.91
C GLY A 407 11.18 -0.62 1.79
N ARG A 408 10.56 -1.80 1.85
CA ARG A 408 11.07 -2.97 2.59
C ARG A 408 12.41 -3.42 2.03
N THR A 409 12.56 -3.47 0.71
CA THR A 409 13.82 -3.81 0.04
C THR A 409 14.91 -2.79 0.35
N LEU A 410 14.62 -1.49 0.37
CA LEU A 410 15.60 -0.47 0.74
C LEU A 410 16.05 -0.62 2.20
N ALA A 411 15.12 -0.87 3.12
CA ALA A 411 15.41 -1.10 4.53
C ALA A 411 16.24 -2.38 4.75
N ALA A 412 15.90 -3.46 4.02
CA ALA A 412 16.63 -4.73 4.03
C ALA A 412 18.10 -4.55 3.62
N HIS A 413 18.38 -3.63 2.70
CA HIS A 413 19.73 -3.23 2.29
C HIS A 413 20.36 -2.14 3.17
N GLY A 414 19.66 -1.63 4.18
CA GLY A 414 20.21 -0.77 5.24
C GLY A 414 19.88 0.72 5.16
N ALA A 415 18.94 1.12 4.32
CA ALA A 415 18.42 2.49 4.35
C ALA A 415 17.59 2.73 5.65
N ASP A 416 17.63 3.96 6.17
CA ASP A 416 16.67 4.45 7.17
C ASP A 416 15.38 4.86 6.43
N VAL A 417 14.41 3.95 6.42
CA VAL A 417 13.14 4.14 5.72
C VAL A 417 12.07 4.58 6.70
N LEU A 418 11.53 5.78 6.49
CA LEU A 418 10.40 6.32 7.24
C LEU A 418 9.13 6.21 6.39
N LEU A 419 8.29 5.22 6.72
CA LEU A 419 6.95 5.04 6.19
C LEU A 419 6.00 6.07 6.79
N LEU A 420 5.39 6.89 5.93
CA LEU A 420 4.44 7.92 6.31
C LEU A 420 3.05 7.61 5.75
N THR A 421 2.09 7.48 6.66
CA THR A 421 0.65 7.44 6.35
C THR A 421 -0.08 8.61 7.02
N ALA A 422 -1.41 8.59 7.07
CA ALA A 422 -2.20 9.53 7.86
C ALA A 422 -3.35 8.80 8.58
N PRO A 423 -3.82 9.31 9.74
CA PRO A 423 -4.83 8.64 10.55
C PRO A 423 -6.17 8.40 9.81
N HIS A 424 -6.47 9.24 8.81
CA HIS A 424 -7.70 9.16 8.03
C HIS A 424 -7.61 8.21 6.82
N LEU A 425 -6.42 7.67 6.53
CA LEU A 425 -6.23 6.73 5.44
C LEU A 425 -6.46 5.30 5.95
N PRO A 426 -7.20 4.45 5.20
CA PRO A 426 -7.43 3.07 5.63
C PRO A 426 -6.12 2.28 5.81
N ALA A 427 -5.97 1.61 6.94
CA ALA A 427 -4.90 0.64 7.14
C ALA A 427 -5.24 -0.70 6.46
N LEU A 428 -4.22 -1.49 6.14
CA LEU A 428 -4.30 -2.86 5.64
C LEU A 428 -3.45 -3.76 6.54
N PRO A 429 -3.84 -4.02 7.80
CA PRO A 429 -2.95 -4.57 8.82
C PRO A 429 -2.30 -5.93 8.45
N LEU A 430 -3.00 -6.77 7.67
CA LEU A 430 -2.46 -8.04 7.17
C LEU A 430 -1.30 -7.86 6.18
N LEU A 431 -1.27 -6.74 5.48
CA LEU A 431 -0.27 -6.43 4.47
C LEU A 431 0.80 -5.48 5.02
N ASP A 432 0.37 -4.51 5.82
CA ASP A 432 1.23 -3.52 6.47
C ASP A 432 2.25 -4.21 7.38
N ALA A 433 1.87 -5.26 8.11
CA ALA A 433 2.78 -5.98 8.99
C ALA A 433 3.97 -6.61 8.23
N ASP A 434 3.73 -7.28 7.10
CA ASP A 434 4.82 -7.86 6.29
C ASP A 434 5.62 -6.79 5.55
N THR A 435 4.94 -5.79 4.99
CA THR A 435 5.59 -4.80 4.13
C THR A 435 6.24 -3.65 4.89
N ALA A 436 5.98 -3.46 6.18
CA ALA A 436 6.63 -2.46 7.02
C ALA A 436 7.92 -2.96 7.70
N ARG A 437 8.28 -4.23 7.52
CA ARG A 437 9.52 -4.82 8.05
C ARG A 437 10.75 -3.97 7.71
N GLY A 438 11.55 -3.67 8.72
CA GLY A 438 12.78 -2.89 8.64
C GLY A 438 12.57 -1.37 8.60
N LYS A 439 11.33 -0.88 8.53
CA LYS A 439 11.01 0.54 8.47
C LYS A 439 10.70 1.12 9.85
N ARG A 440 10.74 2.44 9.94
CA ARG A 440 10.02 3.20 10.95
C ARG A 440 8.69 3.66 10.36
N ALA A 441 7.60 3.53 11.10
CA ALA A 441 6.27 3.91 10.64
C ALA A 441 5.71 5.04 11.49
N ALA A 442 5.29 6.13 10.84
CA ALA A 442 4.74 7.31 11.48
C ALA A 442 3.52 7.84 10.71
N GLN A 443 2.70 8.64 11.39
CA GLN A 443 1.51 9.26 10.83
C GLN A 443 1.66 10.77 10.69
N LEU A 444 1.22 11.30 9.55
CA LEU A 444 1.29 12.71 9.21
C LEU A 444 0.12 13.16 8.32
N ASP A 445 -0.74 14.04 8.81
CA ASP A 445 -1.89 14.53 8.05
C ASP A 445 -1.56 15.75 7.17
N LEU A 446 -1.30 15.48 5.89
CA LEU A 446 -0.97 16.50 4.88
C LEU A 446 -2.15 17.42 4.48
N ARG A 447 -3.36 17.20 5.02
CA ARG A 447 -4.48 18.15 4.89
C ARG A 447 -4.25 19.40 5.75
N THR A 448 -3.47 19.26 6.83
CA THR A 448 -3.15 20.36 7.74
C THR A 448 -1.88 21.11 7.29
N PRO A 449 -1.79 22.43 7.52
CA PRO A 449 -0.55 23.18 7.30
C PRO A 449 0.62 22.62 8.13
N ALA A 450 0.38 22.21 9.38
CA ALA A 450 1.39 21.63 10.25
C ALA A 450 1.96 20.31 9.68
N GLY A 451 1.09 19.42 9.20
CA GLY A 451 1.52 18.17 8.57
C GLY A 451 2.34 18.39 7.30
N ARG A 452 1.96 19.39 6.49
CA ARG A 452 2.78 19.78 5.32
C ARG A 452 4.13 20.37 5.74
N GLY A 453 4.17 21.22 6.77
CA GLY A 453 5.41 21.80 7.29
C GLY A 453 6.37 20.72 7.81
N ALA A 454 5.86 19.73 8.54
CA ALA A 454 6.66 18.61 9.04
C ALA A 454 7.20 17.74 7.89
N LEU A 455 6.40 17.43 6.86
CA LEU A 455 6.89 16.69 5.69
C LEU A 455 7.99 17.49 4.95
N ALA A 456 7.81 18.80 4.80
CA ALA A 456 8.83 19.66 4.19
C ALA A 456 10.17 19.58 4.94
N GLY A 457 10.16 19.65 6.27
CA GLY A 457 11.38 19.48 7.08
C GLY A 457 12.00 18.09 6.96
N LEU A 458 11.19 17.03 6.82
CA LEU A 458 11.70 15.69 6.54
C LEU A 458 12.35 15.58 5.15
N VAL A 459 11.80 16.25 4.14
CA VAL A 459 12.34 16.25 2.76
C VAL A 459 13.77 16.82 2.72
N GLU A 460 14.07 17.84 3.51
CA GLU A 460 15.41 18.45 3.59
C GLU A 460 16.48 17.41 4.00
N GLY A 461 16.12 16.46 4.86
CA GLY A 461 17.02 15.41 5.35
C GLY A 461 17.02 14.13 4.51
N ALA A 462 16.20 14.04 3.46
CA ALA A 462 15.99 12.83 2.69
C ALA A 462 17.00 12.69 1.52
N ASP A 463 17.28 11.45 1.16
CA ASP A 463 18.03 11.06 -0.04
C ASP A 463 17.12 10.46 -1.12
N VAL A 464 16.01 9.86 -0.68
CA VAL A 464 14.98 9.27 -1.53
C VAL A 464 13.60 9.75 -1.08
N PHE A 465 12.76 10.14 -2.04
CA PHE A 465 11.33 10.41 -1.83
C PHE A 465 10.51 9.44 -2.68
N LEU A 466 9.85 8.47 -2.05
CA LEU A 466 9.05 7.44 -2.70
C LEU A 466 7.56 7.71 -2.53
N GLN A 467 6.79 7.63 -3.61
CA GLN A 467 5.34 7.77 -3.57
C GLN A 467 4.62 6.85 -4.55
N ALA A 468 3.40 6.44 -4.17
CA ALA A 468 2.50 5.63 -4.99
C ALA A 468 1.05 6.13 -4.92
N TYR A 469 0.84 7.42 -4.68
CA TYR A 469 -0.48 8.03 -4.76
C TYR A 469 -0.89 8.24 -6.22
N ARG A 470 -2.18 8.48 -6.45
CA ARG A 470 -2.68 8.89 -7.76
C ARG A 470 -1.85 10.06 -8.31
N PRO A 471 -1.58 10.12 -9.63
CA PRO A 471 -0.92 11.26 -10.25
C PRO A 471 -1.55 12.59 -9.80
N GLY A 472 -0.72 13.57 -9.48
CA GLY A 472 -1.13 14.87 -8.96
C GLY A 472 -1.41 14.92 -7.45
N GLY A 473 -1.71 13.81 -6.78
CA GLY A 473 -2.19 13.81 -5.38
C GLY A 473 -1.23 14.43 -4.35
N LEU A 474 0.08 14.21 -4.50
CA LEU A 474 1.11 14.88 -3.69
C LEU A 474 1.57 16.22 -4.28
N ALA A 475 1.53 16.36 -5.61
CA ALA A 475 1.89 17.61 -6.29
C ALA A 475 0.97 18.77 -5.88
N GLU A 476 -0.34 18.52 -5.78
CA GLU A 476 -1.33 19.48 -5.25
C GLU A 476 -1.04 19.93 -3.81
N LYS A 477 -0.20 19.18 -3.08
CA LYS A 477 0.21 19.47 -1.70
C LYS A 477 1.60 20.11 -1.61
N GLY A 478 2.25 20.40 -2.73
CA GLY A 478 3.60 20.96 -2.81
C GLY A 478 4.72 19.92 -2.71
N PHE A 479 4.43 18.64 -2.99
CA PHE A 479 5.40 17.55 -2.95
C PHE A 479 5.50 16.83 -4.31
N GLY A 480 5.33 17.57 -5.41
CA GLY A 480 5.60 17.08 -6.75
C GLY A 480 7.11 16.95 -7.00
N VAL A 481 7.48 16.34 -8.13
CA VAL A 481 8.90 16.14 -8.51
C VAL A 481 9.68 17.45 -8.45
N ALA A 482 9.18 18.49 -9.12
CA ALA A 482 9.85 19.79 -9.16
C ALA A 482 9.97 20.45 -7.77
N ASP A 483 8.95 20.32 -6.93
CA ASP A 483 8.96 20.90 -5.58
C ASP A 483 9.98 20.23 -4.67
N VAL A 484 10.01 18.90 -4.68
CA VAL A 484 10.92 18.10 -3.87
C VAL A 484 12.37 18.26 -4.36
N VAL A 485 12.59 18.28 -5.68
CA VAL A 485 13.93 18.55 -6.27
C VAL A 485 14.44 19.94 -5.89
N ARG A 486 13.56 20.95 -5.90
CA ARG A 486 13.91 22.32 -5.49
C ARG A 486 14.22 22.40 -4.00
N ALA A 487 13.46 21.72 -3.16
CA ALA A 487 13.71 21.67 -1.72
C ALA A 487 14.99 20.89 -1.37
N ARG A 488 15.31 19.84 -2.14
CA ARG A 488 16.46 18.96 -1.91
C ARG A 488 17.18 18.58 -3.22
N PRO A 489 18.09 19.42 -3.73
CA PRO A 489 18.93 19.06 -4.87
C PRO A 489 19.80 17.83 -4.56
N GLY A 490 19.90 16.89 -5.50
CA GLY A 490 20.60 15.61 -5.35
C GLY A 490 19.73 14.46 -4.82
N ILE A 491 18.42 14.68 -4.70
CA ILE A 491 17.45 13.66 -4.28
C ILE A 491 17.07 12.71 -5.43
N VAL A 492 16.72 11.48 -5.08
CA VAL A 492 16.04 10.53 -5.96
C VAL A 492 14.54 10.56 -5.66
N TYR A 493 13.72 10.98 -6.62
CA TYR A 493 12.25 10.97 -6.53
C TYR A 493 11.70 9.73 -7.24
N ALA A 494 11.01 8.84 -6.52
CA ALA A 494 10.48 7.60 -7.05
C ALA A 494 8.95 7.62 -7.08
N SER A 495 8.37 7.29 -8.23
CA SER A 495 6.92 7.27 -8.46
C SER A 495 6.46 5.93 -8.99
N LEU A 496 5.36 5.42 -8.40
CA LEU A 496 4.66 4.24 -8.86
C LEU A 496 3.21 4.55 -9.24
N THR A 497 2.76 4.06 -10.40
CA THR A 497 1.38 4.20 -10.87
C THR A 497 0.84 2.88 -11.43
N ALA A 498 -0.47 2.78 -11.63
CA ALA A 498 -1.06 1.57 -12.22
C ALA A 498 -0.83 1.49 -13.73
N TYR A 499 -1.18 2.55 -14.47
CA TYR A 499 -1.27 2.52 -15.93
C TYR A 499 -0.23 3.40 -16.65
N GLY A 500 0.74 3.98 -15.93
CA GLY A 500 1.75 4.86 -16.51
C GLY A 500 1.34 6.34 -16.48
N TRP A 501 2.11 7.16 -17.18
CA TRP A 501 1.99 8.63 -17.15
C TRP A 501 1.27 9.21 -18.38
N GLU A 502 1.02 8.39 -19.39
CA GLU A 502 0.44 8.78 -20.67
C GLU A 502 -0.82 7.96 -20.97
N GLY A 503 -1.63 8.43 -21.91
CA GLY A 503 -2.84 7.74 -22.36
C GLY A 503 -4.09 7.99 -21.51
N PRO A 504 -5.26 7.48 -21.94
CA PRO A 504 -6.54 7.80 -21.33
C PRO A 504 -6.72 7.27 -19.90
N TRP A 505 -5.89 6.31 -19.47
CA TRP A 505 -5.98 5.69 -18.13
C TRP A 505 -4.88 6.17 -17.17
N LYS A 506 -4.05 7.15 -17.56
CA LYS A 506 -2.96 7.67 -16.71
C LYS A 506 -3.44 8.10 -15.32
N ASP A 507 -4.66 8.63 -15.21
CA ASP A 507 -5.24 9.11 -13.95
C ASP A 507 -6.14 8.07 -13.25
N ARG A 508 -6.31 6.88 -13.83
CA ARG A 508 -7.13 5.81 -13.23
C ARG A 508 -6.41 5.20 -12.03
N ARG A 509 -7.21 4.86 -11.01
CA ARG A 509 -6.76 4.00 -9.90
C ARG A 509 -6.58 2.58 -10.41
N GLY A 510 -5.63 1.85 -9.86
CA GLY A 510 -5.43 0.44 -10.19
C GLY A 510 -4.80 -0.33 -9.05
N PHE A 511 -4.96 -1.64 -9.16
CA PHE A 511 -4.42 -2.67 -8.28
C PHE A 511 -3.88 -3.77 -9.17
N ASP A 512 -2.89 -4.52 -8.74
CA ASP A 512 -2.32 -5.62 -9.51
C ASP A 512 -3.41 -6.52 -10.12
N SER A 513 -4.32 -7.06 -9.31
CA SER A 513 -5.43 -7.89 -9.79
C SER A 513 -6.28 -7.26 -10.91
N LEU A 514 -6.48 -5.94 -10.89
CA LEU A 514 -7.21 -5.21 -11.92
C LEU A 514 -6.38 -4.99 -13.17
N VAL A 515 -5.09 -4.68 -13.02
CA VAL A 515 -4.15 -4.55 -14.14
C VAL A 515 -4.00 -5.91 -14.84
N GLN A 516 -3.78 -7.00 -14.10
CA GLN A 516 -3.75 -8.35 -14.67
C GLN A 516 -5.03 -8.69 -15.47
N THR A 517 -6.19 -8.24 -14.97
CA THR A 517 -7.48 -8.46 -15.63
C THR A 517 -7.56 -7.65 -16.93
N ALA A 518 -7.27 -6.35 -16.85
CA ALA A 518 -7.37 -5.45 -17.99
C ALA A 518 -6.33 -5.75 -19.08
N THR A 519 -5.15 -6.27 -18.74
CA THR A 519 -4.04 -6.42 -19.70
C THR A 519 -3.85 -7.85 -20.21
N GLY A 520 -4.87 -8.70 -20.19
CA GLY A 520 -4.83 -10.00 -20.85
C GLY A 520 -4.34 -11.19 -20.03
N PHE A 521 -3.67 -10.96 -18.90
CA PHE A 521 -3.06 -12.03 -18.11
C PHE A 521 -4.08 -13.05 -17.61
N ASN A 522 -5.19 -12.58 -17.05
CA ASN A 522 -6.16 -13.49 -16.45
C ASN A 522 -6.94 -14.32 -17.47
N HIS A 523 -7.11 -13.81 -18.69
CA HIS A 523 -7.70 -14.55 -19.79
C HIS A 523 -6.72 -15.64 -20.27
N ALA A 524 -5.49 -15.26 -20.61
CA ALA A 524 -4.47 -16.18 -21.08
C ALA A 524 -4.15 -17.30 -20.05
N GLU A 525 -4.09 -16.97 -18.76
CA GLU A 525 -3.88 -17.96 -17.69
C GLU A 525 -5.05 -18.95 -17.60
N ALA A 526 -6.29 -18.47 -17.78
CA ALA A 526 -7.48 -19.32 -17.78
C ALA A 526 -7.48 -20.30 -18.95
N GLU A 527 -7.15 -19.83 -20.16
CA GLU A 527 -7.04 -20.67 -21.37
C GLU A 527 -6.00 -21.78 -21.19
N ALA A 528 -4.79 -21.43 -20.77
CA ALA A 528 -3.73 -22.42 -20.59
C ALA A 528 -4.07 -23.41 -19.47
N PHE A 529 -4.73 -22.95 -18.40
CA PHE A 529 -5.20 -23.83 -17.35
C PHE A 529 -6.27 -24.80 -17.86
N ALA A 530 -7.27 -24.34 -18.62
CA ALA A 530 -8.30 -25.19 -19.21
C ALA A 530 -7.67 -26.30 -20.09
N VAL A 531 -6.73 -25.93 -20.97
CA VAL A 531 -5.99 -26.89 -21.80
C VAL A 531 -5.25 -27.92 -20.94
N SER A 532 -4.62 -27.50 -19.83
CA SER A 532 -3.95 -28.42 -18.89
C SER A 532 -4.91 -29.41 -18.22
N GLN A 533 -6.19 -29.08 -18.11
CA GLN A 533 -7.25 -29.94 -17.57
C GLN A 533 -7.92 -30.81 -18.65
N GLY A 534 -7.46 -30.76 -19.90
CA GLY A 534 -8.13 -31.42 -21.02
C GLY A 534 -9.46 -30.78 -21.37
N GLN A 535 -9.70 -29.55 -20.90
CA GLN A 535 -10.86 -28.73 -21.22
C GLN A 535 -10.47 -27.79 -22.36
N GLY A 536 -11.04 -27.97 -23.55
CA GLY A 536 -10.80 -27.11 -24.70
C GLY A 536 -12.10 -26.86 -25.47
N GLY A 537 -12.22 -25.68 -26.08
CA GLY A 537 -13.37 -25.28 -26.90
C GLY A 537 -13.76 -23.81 -26.68
N ASP A 538 -14.75 -23.34 -27.46
CA ASP A 538 -15.22 -21.95 -27.50
C ASP A 538 -16.07 -21.52 -26.29
N VAL A 539 -15.91 -22.15 -25.12
CA VAL A 539 -16.68 -21.79 -23.92
C VAL A 539 -16.01 -20.58 -23.25
N PRO A 540 -16.75 -19.50 -22.93
CA PRO A 540 -16.19 -18.36 -22.21
C PRO A 540 -15.58 -18.81 -20.87
N LEU A 541 -14.27 -18.66 -20.73
CA LEU A 541 -13.54 -19.01 -19.52
C LEU A 541 -13.60 -17.88 -18.51
N ALA A 542 -13.95 -18.21 -17.27
CA ALA A 542 -13.84 -17.26 -16.18
C ALA A 542 -12.35 -16.85 -16.00
N PRO A 543 -12.05 -15.54 -15.92
CA PRO A 543 -10.70 -15.04 -15.72
C PRO A 543 -10.00 -15.68 -14.52
N ARG A 544 -8.78 -16.17 -14.72
CA ARG A 544 -7.96 -16.82 -13.69
C ARG A 544 -6.84 -15.88 -13.25
N ALA A 545 -6.81 -15.52 -11.97
CA ALA A 545 -5.71 -14.72 -11.43
C ALA A 545 -4.38 -15.50 -11.50
N LEU A 546 -3.26 -14.78 -11.65
CA LEU A 546 -1.95 -15.37 -11.38
C LEU A 546 -1.90 -15.87 -9.92
N PRO A 547 -1.05 -16.86 -9.59
CA PRO A 547 -0.97 -17.42 -8.24
C PRO A 547 -0.53 -16.42 -7.15
N MET A 548 -0.07 -15.22 -7.55
CA MET A 548 0.43 -14.14 -6.69
C MET A 548 0.14 -12.77 -7.33
N GLN A 549 0.30 -11.68 -6.56
CA GLN A 549 0.30 -10.30 -7.09
C GLN A 549 1.67 -9.99 -7.74
N ALA A 550 1.96 -10.67 -8.84
CA ALA A 550 3.28 -10.67 -9.47
C ALA A 550 3.70 -9.30 -10.02
N LEU A 551 2.75 -8.47 -10.49
CA LEU A 551 3.03 -7.13 -11.01
C LEU A 551 3.40 -6.19 -9.87
N ASP A 552 2.70 -6.26 -8.73
CA ASP A 552 3.00 -5.43 -7.57
C ASP A 552 4.39 -5.77 -6.99
N HIS A 553 4.69 -7.05 -6.77
CA HIS A 553 5.99 -7.46 -6.24
C HIS A 553 7.13 -7.12 -7.20
N ALA A 554 7.00 -7.45 -8.49
CA ALA A 554 8.00 -7.08 -9.48
C ALA A 554 8.19 -5.55 -9.58
N ALA A 555 7.10 -4.78 -9.57
CA ALA A 555 7.17 -3.32 -9.58
C ALA A 555 7.90 -2.76 -8.35
N GLY A 556 7.68 -3.33 -7.16
CA GLY A 556 8.38 -2.96 -5.94
C GLY A 556 9.90 -3.16 -6.04
N TYR A 557 10.34 -4.36 -6.46
CA TYR A 557 11.77 -4.63 -6.62
C TYR A 557 12.40 -3.82 -7.77
N LEU A 558 11.70 -3.63 -8.88
CA LEU A 558 12.19 -2.82 -10.00
C LEU A 558 12.26 -1.33 -9.64
N LEU A 559 11.39 -0.84 -8.76
CA LEU A 559 11.47 0.51 -8.22
C LEU A 559 12.67 0.66 -7.27
N ALA A 560 12.93 -0.34 -6.42
CA ALA A 560 14.13 -0.37 -5.56
C ALA A 560 15.43 -0.46 -6.39
N PHE A 561 15.42 -1.23 -7.48
CA PHE A 561 16.48 -1.28 -8.48
C PHE A 561 16.72 0.11 -9.09
N GLY A 562 15.67 0.75 -9.61
CA GLY A 562 15.76 2.08 -10.20
C GLY A 562 16.27 3.14 -9.21
N ILE A 563 15.83 3.09 -7.96
CA ILE A 563 16.33 3.97 -6.89
C ILE A 563 17.82 3.76 -6.65
N SER A 564 18.26 2.51 -6.50
CA SER A 564 19.67 2.19 -6.26
C SER A 564 20.57 2.55 -7.46
N ALA A 565 20.06 2.36 -8.67
CA ALA A 565 20.72 2.79 -9.91
C ALA A 565 20.82 4.32 -9.99
N ALA A 566 19.75 5.05 -9.68
CA ALA A 566 19.77 6.51 -9.60
C ALA A 566 20.73 7.02 -8.51
N LEU A 567 20.79 6.36 -7.35
CA LEU A 567 21.77 6.66 -6.30
C LEU A 567 23.20 6.47 -6.79
N CYS A 568 23.49 5.42 -7.57
CA CYS A 568 24.80 5.26 -8.24
C CYS A 568 25.10 6.48 -9.14
N ARG A 569 24.12 6.93 -9.93
CA ARG A 569 24.27 8.12 -10.78
C ARG A 569 24.49 9.41 -9.99
N THR A 570 23.91 9.54 -8.79
CA THR A 570 24.21 10.72 -7.94
C THR A 570 25.70 10.80 -7.59
N ILE A 571 26.42 9.67 -7.47
CA ILE A 571 27.86 9.64 -7.22
C ILE A 571 28.66 9.89 -8.52
N THR A 572 28.29 9.20 -9.60
CA THR A 572 29.08 9.22 -10.84
C THR A 572 28.84 10.45 -11.70
N GLU A 573 27.63 11.02 -11.65
CA GLU A 573 27.16 12.10 -12.53
C GLU A 573 26.69 13.33 -11.74
N GLY A 574 26.12 13.13 -10.55
CA GLY A 574 25.43 14.18 -9.79
C GLY A 574 23.97 14.31 -10.22
N GLY A 575 23.34 15.45 -9.91
CA GLY A 575 21.94 15.71 -10.24
C GLY A 575 20.91 15.07 -9.32
N SER A 576 19.67 15.53 -9.49
CA SER A 576 18.47 14.88 -8.96
C SER A 576 17.87 13.98 -10.04
N TRP A 577 17.31 12.85 -9.63
CA TRP A 577 16.83 11.81 -10.53
C TRP A 577 15.40 11.42 -10.21
N GLU A 578 14.60 11.20 -11.25
CA GLU A 578 13.27 10.62 -11.13
C GLU A 578 13.29 9.16 -11.59
N VAL A 579 12.70 8.28 -10.79
CA VAL A 579 12.50 6.86 -11.09
C VAL A 579 11.01 6.62 -11.25
N ARG A 580 10.61 6.02 -12.37
CA ARG A 580 9.21 5.73 -12.70
C ARG A 580 9.01 4.25 -12.98
N VAL A 581 8.01 3.65 -12.32
CA VAL A 581 7.53 2.28 -12.57
C VAL A 581 6.01 2.30 -12.68
N SER A 582 5.44 1.58 -13.64
CA SER A 582 3.99 1.33 -13.67
C SER A 582 3.67 -0.16 -13.72
N LEU A 583 2.58 -0.56 -13.08
CA LEU A 583 2.14 -1.95 -13.08
C LEU A 583 1.88 -2.46 -14.51
N ALA A 584 1.31 -1.62 -15.37
CA ALA A 584 1.04 -1.97 -16.76
C ALA A 584 2.33 -2.15 -17.58
N ALA A 585 3.36 -1.33 -17.40
CA ALA A 585 4.67 -1.53 -18.05
C ALA A 585 5.39 -2.77 -17.50
N VAL A 586 5.29 -3.05 -16.20
CA VAL A 586 5.77 -4.31 -15.61
C VAL A 586 4.99 -5.51 -16.16
N GLY A 587 3.69 -5.37 -16.42
CA GLY A 587 2.89 -6.36 -17.12
C GLY A 587 3.38 -6.58 -18.56
N GLN A 588 3.65 -5.53 -19.33
CA GLN A 588 4.23 -5.67 -20.67
C GLN A 588 5.58 -6.39 -20.64
N TRP A 589 6.44 -6.04 -19.67
CA TRP A 589 7.71 -6.72 -19.44
C TRP A 589 7.52 -8.21 -19.12
N LEU A 590 6.64 -8.55 -18.17
CA LEU A 590 6.35 -9.95 -17.82
C LEU A 590 5.82 -10.74 -19.02
N ARG A 591 4.96 -10.13 -19.84
CA ARG A 591 4.46 -10.74 -21.08
C ARG A 591 5.60 -10.98 -22.08
N ALA A 592 6.53 -10.03 -22.20
CA ALA A 592 7.69 -10.13 -23.10
C ALA A 592 8.69 -11.24 -22.73
N LEU A 593 8.65 -11.73 -21.48
CA LEU A 593 9.41 -12.93 -21.08
C LEU A 593 8.88 -14.22 -21.75
N GLY A 594 7.71 -14.15 -22.38
CA GLY A 594 7.06 -15.28 -23.00
C GLY A 594 6.30 -16.15 -22.01
N ARG A 595 5.72 -17.24 -22.54
CA ARG A 595 4.86 -18.16 -21.80
C ARG A 595 5.42 -19.58 -21.82
N LEU A 596 5.07 -20.34 -20.80
CA LEU A 596 5.30 -21.77 -20.71
C LEU A 596 4.12 -22.52 -21.35
N GLY A 597 4.36 -23.76 -21.77
CA GLY A 597 3.27 -24.63 -22.24
C GLY A 597 2.30 -25.01 -21.11
N PRO A 598 1.08 -25.49 -21.44
CA PRO A 598 0.06 -25.87 -20.45
C PRO A 598 0.52 -26.90 -19.39
N ASP A 599 1.53 -27.73 -19.71
CA ASP A 599 2.10 -28.67 -18.74
C ASP A 599 2.76 -27.98 -17.53
N ALA A 600 3.06 -26.68 -17.61
CA ALA A 600 3.57 -25.90 -16.47
C ALA A 600 2.65 -25.94 -15.24
N PHE A 601 1.33 -26.12 -15.43
CA PHE A 601 0.40 -26.30 -14.31
C PHE A 601 0.56 -27.65 -13.60
N ARG A 602 1.16 -28.64 -14.25
CA ARG A 602 1.42 -29.98 -13.70
C ARG A 602 2.83 -30.11 -13.16
N VAL A 603 3.83 -29.59 -13.87
CA VAL A 603 5.25 -29.70 -13.48
C VAL A 603 5.70 -28.59 -12.52
N GLY A 604 5.05 -27.42 -12.57
CA GLY A 604 5.32 -26.33 -11.65
C GLY A 604 4.84 -26.67 -10.25
N ARG A 605 5.68 -26.35 -9.25
CA ARG A 605 5.33 -26.63 -7.85
C ARG A 605 4.29 -25.62 -7.35
N PRO A 606 3.14 -26.04 -6.82
CA PRO A 606 2.17 -25.11 -6.25
C PRO A 606 2.78 -24.32 -5.09
N MET A 607 2.17 -23.18 -4.77
CA MET A 607 2.55 -22.43 -3.56
C MET A 607 2.27 -23.27 -2.32
N PRO A 608 3.15 -23.22 -1.30
CA PRO A 608 2.91 -23.88 -0.01
C PRO A 608 1.61 -23.39 0.63
N ARG A 609 1.00 -24.23 1.47
CA ARG A 609 -0.17 -23.82 2.25
C ARG A 609 0.29 -22.92 3.39
N ALA A 610 -0.34 -21.75 3.54
CA ALA A 610 -0.18 -20.94 4.74
C ALA A 610 -0.80 -21.67 5.94
N GLY A 611 -0.12 -21.64 7.09
CA GLY A 611 -0.60 -22.29 8.30
C GLY A 611 0.48 -22.50 9.36
N VAL A 612 0.07 -23.09 10.47
CA VAL A 612 0.96 -23.50 11.57
C VAL A 612 0.71 -24.99 11.85
N PRO A 613 1.76 -25.84 11.90
CA PRO A 613 3.18 -25.51 11.70
C PRO A 613 3.46 -24.99 10.28
N LEU A 614 4.51 -24.18 10.13
CA LEU A 614 4.93 -23.66 8.83
C LEU A 614 5.27 -24.82 7.89
N ASP A 615 4.92 -24.68 6.61
CA ASP A 615 5.36 -25.61 5.58
C ASP A 615 6.91 -25.67 5.54
N PRO A 616 7.53 -26.84 5.36
CA PRO A 616 8.99 -26.98 5.34
C PRO A 616 9.70 -26.05 4.35
N GLU A 617 9.09 -25.75 3.19
CA GLU A 617 9.67 -24.81 2.22
C GLU A 617 9.73 -23.39 2.78
N ILE A 618 8.69 -22.97 3.51
CA ILE A 618 8.64 -21.65 4.16
C ILE A 618 9.61 -21.61 5.34
N ALA A 619 9.61 -22.64 6.19
CA ALA A 619 10.48 -22.72 7.35
C ALA A 619 11.98 -22.64 6.98
N ALA A 620 12.36 -23.20 5.83
CA ALA A 620 13.74 -23.18 5.33
C ALA A 620 14.26 -21.77 4.97
N VAL A 621 13.36 -20.85 4.62
CA VAL A 621 13.69 -19.47 4.21
C VAL A 621 13.15 -18.43 5.19
N ALA A 622 12.66 -18.87 6.35
CA ALA A 622 12.07 -18.00 7.34
C ALA A 622 13.13 -17.30 8.19
N VAL A 623 12.85 -16.05 8.55
CA VAL A 623 13.62 -15.25 9.50
C VAL A 623 12.74 -14.86 10.68
N THR A 624 13.36 -14.69 11.86
CA THR A 624 12.68 -14.24 13.06
C THR A 624 13.03 -12.79 13.36
N LEU A 625 12.01 -11.96 13.50
CA LEU A 625 12.07 -10.53 13.75
C LEU A 625 11.37 -10.20 15.06
N LYS A 626 11.71 -9.04 15.62
CA LYS A 626 11.08 -8.52 16.82
C LYS A 626 10.37 -7.22 16.51
N GLU A 627 9.27 -6.99 17.20
CA GLU A 627 8.66 -5.66 17.29
C GLU A 627 9.68 -4.67 17.87
N PRO A 628 9.76 -3.43 17.35
CA PRO A 628 10.72 -2.46 17.81
C PRO A 628 10.51 -2.08 19.28
N ARG A 629 11.57 -1.62 19.94
CA ARG A 629 11.40 -0.78 21.13
C ARG A 629 10.83 0.53 20.61
N GLY A 630 9.57 0.85 20.90
CA GLY A 630 8.99 2.13 20.53
C GLY A 630 9.93 3.28 20.94
N ASP A 631 9.90 4.38 20.18
CA ASP A 631 10.69 5.58 20.45
C ASP A 631 10.13 6.44 21.59
N GLY A 632 9.21 5.88 22.39
CA GLY A 632 8.44 6.56 23.44
C GLY A 632 7.26 7.37 22.92
N TYR A 633 6.99 7.38 21.59
CA TYR A 633 5.87 8.10 21.00
C TYR A 633 4.52 7.42 21.27
N ASN A 634 4.50 6.08 21.18
CA ASN A 634 3.39 5.22 21.55
C ASN A 634 3.97 4.00 22.27
N ASP A 635 4.13 4.07 23.59
CA ASP A 635 4.62 2.92 24.36
C ASP A 635 3.64 1.75 24.21
N VAL A 636 4.07 0.71 23.50
CA VAL A 636 3.38 -0.59 23.50
C VAL A 636 3.56 -1.18 24.89
N VAL A 637 2.54 -1.01 25.73
CA VAL A 637 2.53 -1.46 27.15
C VAL A 637 2.56 -3.01 27.27
N ASN A 638 2.47 -3.74 26.15
CA ASN A 638 2.51 -5.21 26.12
C ASN A 638 3.83 -5.71 25.52
N GLY A 639 4.37 -6.81 26.06
CA GLY A 639 5.65 -7.38 25.64
C GLY A 639 5.79 -7.52 24.12
N ARG A 640 7.03 -7.32 23.62
CA ARG A 640 7.32 -7.28 22.18
C ARG A 640 6.94 -8.58 21.50
N LYS A 641 6.14 -8.47 20.44
CA LYS A 641 5.80 -9.62 19.62
C LYS A 641 7.01 -10.10 18.80
N THR A 642 7.01 -11.40 18.53
CA THR A 642 7.97 -12.05 17.63
C THR A 642 7.29 -12.37 16.32
N MET A 643 7.87 -11.95 15.21
CA MET A 643 7.39 -12.27 13.87
C MET A 643 8.29 -13.31 13.22
N THR A 644 7.72 -14.37 12.66
CA THR A 644 8.45 -15.23 11.69
C THR A 644 7.93 -14.89 10.31
N ALA A 645 8.82 -14.60 9.36
CA ALA A 645 8.46 -14.18 8.00
C ALA A 645 9.42 -14.73 6.96
N VAL A 646 9.04 -14.73 5.68
CA VAL A 646 9.96 -15.09 4.58
C VAL A 646 11.09 -14.05 4.51
N GLY A 647 12.34 -14.51 4.61
CA GLY A 647 13.55 -13.69 4.48
C GLY A 647 13.78 -13.22 3.05
N HIS A 648 14.68 -12.28 2.85
CA HIS A 648 14.98 -11.78 1.50
C HIS A 648 15.67 -12.85 0.65
N ALA A 649 15.26 -13.00 -0.61
CA ALA A 649 15.77 -14.04 -1.50
C ALA A 649 17.15 -13.75 -2.10
N ALA A 650 17.60 -12.49 -2.08
CA ALA A 650 18.94 -12.15 -2.47
C ALA A 650 19.93 -12.35 -1.31
N VAL A 651 21.01 -13.08 -1.59
CA VAL A 651 22.14 -13.24 -0.67
C VAL A 651 23.30 -12.38 -1.15
N LEU A 652 23.71 -11.41 -0.34
CA LEU A 652 24.88 -10.57 -0.56
C LEU A 652 26.06 -11.12 0.24
N GLU A 653 27.15 -11.46 -0.46
CA GLU A 653 28.30 -12.20 0.11
C GLU A 653 28.97 -11.49 1.30
N LYS A 654 29.15 -10.16 1.21
CA LYS A 654 29.95 -9.39 2.19
C LYS A 654 29.12 -8.49 3.08
N THR A 655 27.93 -8.12 2.63
CA THR A 655 27.03 -7.21 3.34
C THR A 655 25.63 -7.83 3.43
N PRO A 656 25.46 -8.86 4.28
CA PRO A 656 24.24 -9.65 4.32
C PRO A 656 23.03 -8.76 4.61
N VAL A 657 21.91 -9.13 3.99
CA VAL A 657 20.61 -8.47 4.18
C VAL A 657 20.19 -8.58 5.64
N ARG A 658 19.52 -7.54 6.14
CA ARG A 658 18.91 -7.55 7.48
C ARG A 658 17.52 -6.96 7.41
N GLU A 659 16.53 -7.77 7.72
CA GLU A 659 15.10 -7.46 7.64
C GLU A 659 14.64 -6.51 8.76
N GLY A 660 15.49 -6.25 9.76
CA GLY A 660 15.28 -5.25 10.80
C GLY A 660 14.20 -5.62 11.81
N GLU A 661 13.53 -4.61 12.34
CA GLU A 661 12.41 -4.75 13.28
C GLU A 661 11.09 -4.54 12.54
N VAL A 662 9.96 -4.95 13.13
CA VAL A 662 8.64 -4.84 12.50
C VAL A 662 7.73 -3.88 13.27
N PRO A 663 7.49 -2.63 12.79
CA PRO A 663 6.47 -1.77 13.37
C PRO A 663 5.09 -2.34 13.04
N LEU A 664 4.53 -3.14 13.94
CA LEU A 664 3.20 -3.75 13.77
C LEU A 664 2.05 -2.73 13.76
N ALA A 665 2.35 -1.47 14.11
CA ALA A 665 1.47 -0.33 14.04
C ALA A 665 2.06 0.77 13.15
N LEU A 666 1.21 1.45 12.38
CA LEU A 666 1.62 2.50 11.44
C LEU A 666 1.94 3.85 12.11
N ASP A 667 1.74 3.95 13.42
CA ASP A 667 2.05 5.08 14.29
C ASP A 667 3.04 4.70 15.39
N ALA A 668 3.84 3.65 15.17
CA ALA A 668 4.82 3.17 16.14
C ALA A 668 5.98 4.16 16.41
N HIS A 669 6.15 5.17 15.57
CA HIS A 669 7.23 6.15 15.66
C HIS A 669 6.74 7.58 15.39
N GLY A 670 7.53 8.56 15.85
CA GLY A 670 7.36 9.97 15.48
C GLY A 670 7.82 10.28 14.05
N PRO A 671 7.22 11.29 13.37
CA PRO A 671 7.59 11.70 12.01
C PRO A 671 8.86 12.57 12.02
N VAL A 672 9.98 12.01 12.51
CA VAL A 672 11.28 12.68 12.62
C VAL A 672 12.40 11.80 12.11
N TRP A 673 13.47 12.40 11.59
CA TRP A 673 14.71 11.68 11.35
C TRP A 673 15.45 11.46 12.66
N LEU A 674 15.89 10.22 12.90
CA LEU A 674 16.85 9.95 13.97
C LEU A 674 18.24 10.49 13.57
N PRO A 675 19.13 10.84 14.52
CA PRO A 675 20.51 11.19 14.20
C PRO A 675 21.17 10.15 13.29
N ARG A 676 22.00 10.59 12.33
CA ARG A 676 22.80 9.64 11.53
C ARG A 676 23.83 9.01 12.47
N GLU A 677 23.81 7.68 12.59
CA GLU A 677 24.83 6.92 13.32
C GLU A 677 26.20 6.98 12.62
#